data_AF-A0A9D2JR91-F1
#
_entry.id   AF-A0A9D2JR91-F1
#
_cell.length_a   1.000
_cell.length_b   1.000
_cell.length_c   1.000
_cell.angle_alpha   90.00
_cell.angle_beta   90.00
_cell.angle_gamma   90.00
#
_symmetry.space_group_name_H-M   'P 1'
#
loop_
_entity.id
_entity.type
_entity.pdbx_description
1 polymer ?
#
loop_
_entity_poly.entity_id
_entity_poly.type
_entity_poly.pdbx_seq_one_letter_code
_entity_poly.pdbx_strand_id
1 'polypeptide(L)'
;NAITGKTYASFEPMLDYCVVKIPRLPFDKFISAKRTLTTQMKATGEVMSICNNFEGALMKAIRSLEQHVDSLMSYDFTGLSTEDLMEQLHIVDDMRIWRIAEAVRRGISYDEIHAITKIDIWFIDKIAILVEMEQALKEQELTCELLTEAKRLEFPDTVIGKLTGKKTEEIHALRQQWGITASYKMVDTCAAEFAATTPYYYSVYGGENEADGKTDKKKVLILGSGPIRIGQGIEFDFCSVHCTWAFEKEGYETIIINNNPETVSTDFDIADKLYFEPLTPEDVENVVNVEKPDGAVVQFGGQTAIKLTEALIKMGVKILGTSAENVDAAEDRELFDEILEQCHIPRPKGHTVYTADEAIRAANELGYPVLVRPSYVLGGQGMQIAINDQDVDQYIGIINRIAQEHPILVDKYLQGKEIEVDAVCDGEDILIPGIMEHIERAGIHSGDSISVYPARTISDTAKKTIEEYTRRLAKSLRVLGMINIQFIVCGEEVYVIEVNPRSSRTVPYISKVTGIPIVPLATQVILGHKLKDLGYTPGLQPEAKHFAIKMPVFSFEKIRGADISLGPEMKSTGECLGISESFNEALYKAFLGAGINLPKHKNMIITVRDEDKQDIIPIAKRFQDLGYKIYATRSTANVLKENGVKAVRTNKIEQPSPNLMDLILGHKIDLVIDTPSQGVDKAKDGFIIRRNAIETGVNVLTALDTAEALVTSLENTSIQTLKLVDIAQI
;
A
#
# COMPACT_ATOMS: atom_id res chain seq x y z
N ASN A 1 14.55 33.16 -4.85
CA ASN A 1 14.00 31.83 -5.07
C ASN A 1 14.94 30.85 -4.41
N ALA A 2 14.43 29.89 -3.63
CA ALA A 2 15.22 28.87 -2.94
C ALA A 2 16.11 28.06 -3.91
N ILE A 3 15.65 27.86 -5.15
CA ILE A 3 16.33 27.04 -6.16
C ILE A 3 17.54 27.75 -6.79
N THR A 4 17.42 29.03 -7.13
CA THR A 4 18.51 29.81 -7.76
C THR A 4 19.45 30.46 -6.73
N GLY A 5 19.00 30.65 -5.48
CA GLY A 5 19.71 31.37 -4.42
C GLY A 5 19.99 32.85 -4.69
N LYS A 6 19.64 33.38 -5.89
CA LYS A 6 20.06 34.70 -6.38
C LYS A 6 18.92 35.60 -6.84
N THR A 7 17.76 35.04 -7.18
CA THR A 7 16.59 35.81 -7.67
C THR A 7 15.56 36.05 -6.56
N TYR A 8 14.58 36.93 -6.78
CA TYR A 8 13.42 37.08 -5.88
C TYR A 8 12.35 36.02 -6.16
N ALA A 9 11.36 35.88 -5.28
CA ALA A 9 10.21 34.99 -5.51
C ALA A 9 9.15 35.60 -6.45
N SER A 10 9.24 36.90 -6.75
CA SER A 10 8.29 37.63 -7.60
C SER A 10 8.66 37.51 -9.09
N PHE A 11 8.49 36.33 -9.67
CA PHE A 11 8.67 36.05 -11.09
C PHE A 11 7.74 34.90 -11.50
N GLU A 12 7.57 34.70 -12.81
CA GLU A 12 6.87 33.53 -13.35
C GLU A 12 7.90 32.49 -13.79
N PRO A 13 7.88 31.26 -13.26
CA PRO A 13 8.80 30.22 -13.68
C PRO A 13 8.71 29.92 -15.18
N MET A 14 9.86 29.73 -15.81
CA MET A 14 9.97 29.24 -17.18
C MET A 14 10.62 27.86 -17.14
N LEU A 15 9.99 26.90 -17.82
CA LEU A 15 10.43 25.51 -17.84
C LEU A 15 10.90 25.16 -19.25
N ASP A 16 12.04 24.49 -19.36
CA ASP A 16 12.62 23.95 -20.59
C ASP A 16 12.36 22.43 -20.73
N TYR A 17 11.35 21.94 -20.01
CA TYR A 17 10.92 20.55 -19.98
C TYR A 17 9.40 20.41 -19.88
N CYS A 18 8.92 19.21 -20.17
CA CYS A 18 7.55 18.77 -19.98
C CYS A 18 7.43 17.97 -18.67
N VAL A 19 6.36 18.25 -17.92
CA VAL A 19 5.97 17.47 -16.75
C VAL A 19 4.69 16.71 -17.08
N VAL A 20 4.71 15.38 -16.88
CA VAL A 20 3.53 14.53 -17.08
C VAL A 20 3.16 13.89 -15.76
N LYS A 21 1.87 13.95 -15.42
CA LYS A 21 1.30 13.29 -14.25
C LYS A 21 0.28 12.24 -14.70
N ILE A 22 0.33 11.05 -14.10
CA ILE A 22 -0.71 10.04 -14.26
C ILE A 22 -1.28 9.65 -12.88
N PRO A 23 -2.61 9.62 -12.70
CA PRO A 23 -3.21 9.16 -11.46
C PRO A 23 -3.00 7.66 -11.24
N ARG A 24 -2.66 7.25 -10.02
CA ARG A 24 -2.64 5.85 -9.57
C ARG A 24 -4.03 5.45 -9.06
N LEU A 25 -4.69 4.55 -9.77
CA LEU A 25 -6.05 4.10 -9.48
C LEU A 25 -6.05 2.73 -8.79
N PRO A 26 -6.92 2.46 -7.80
CA PRO A 26 -6.86 1.27 -6.94
C PRO A 26 -7.62 0.06 -7.51
N PHE A 27 -7.80 -0.05 -8.83
CA PHE A 27 -8.62 -1.11 -9.43
C PHE A 27 -7.97 -2.50 -9.38
N ASP A 28 -6.69 -2.58 -9.01
CA ASP A 28 -6.00 -3.80 -8.60
C ASP A 28 -6.54 -4.36 -7.27
N LYS A 29 -7.01 -3.48 -6.37
CA LYS A 29 -7.62 -3.84 -5.07
C LYS A 29 -9.14 -3.95 -5.12
N PHE A 30 -9.78 -3.21 -6.03
CA PHE A 30 -11.24 -3.21 -6.18
C PHE A 30 -11.68 -3.76 -7.54
N ILE A 31 -11.48 -5.06 -7.74
CA ILE A 31 -11.71 -5.75 -9.02
C ILE A 31 -13.16 -5.58 -9.52
N SER A 32 -14.14 -5.60 -8.62
CA SER A 32 -15.56 -5.44 -8.95
C SER A 32 -16.03 -3.98 -9.07
N ALA A 33 -15.15 -3.00 -8.78
CA ALA A 33 -15.52 -1.60 -8.83
C ALA A 33 -15.78 -1.11 -10.26
N LYS A 34 -16.67 -0.11 -10.38
CA LYS A 34 -16.87 0.57 -11.65
C LYS A 34 -15.63 1.41 -11.99
N ARG A 35 -14.93 1.05 -13.07
CA ARG A 35 -13.70 1.72 -13.53
C ARG A 35 -13.91 3.07 -14.20
N THR A 36 -15.15 3.37 -14.62
CA THR A 36 -15.48 4.63 -15.30
C THR A 36 -15.08 5.85 -14.45
N LEU A 37 -14.31 6.75 -15.05
CA LEU A 37 -13.86 8.01 -14.47
C LEU A 37 -14.89 9.11 -14.74
N THR A 38 -15.05 10.01 -13.78
CA THR A 38 -16.01 11.11 -13.80
C THR A 38 -15.45 12.29 -13.00
N THR A 39 -16.27 13.31 -12.71
CA THR A 39 -15.88 14.47 -11.89
C THR A 39 -15.54 14.10 -10.44
N GLN A 40 -16.02 12.95 -9.95
CA GLN A 40 -15.63 12.39 -8.66
C GLN A 40 -14.30 11.63 -8.79
N MET A 41 -13.28 12.09 -8.06
CA MET A 41 -11.95 11.46 -8.03
C MET A 41 -12.00 10.05 -7.40
N LYS A 42 -11.28 9.12 -8.03
CA LYS A 42 -11.08 7.73 -7.58
C LYS A 42 -9.62 7.34 -7.37
N ALA A 43 -8.68 8.20 -7.77
CA ALA A 43 -7.25 7.95 -7.63
C ALA A 43 -6.87 7.93 -6.15
N THR A 44 -5.97 7.02 -5.78
CA THR A 44 -5.41 6.91 -4.42
C THR A 44 -4.04 7.57 -4.28
N GLY A 45 -3.42 7.90 -5.41
CA GLY A 45 -2.17 8.65 -5.49
C GLY A 45 -1.88 8.99 -6.94
N GLU A 46 -0.63 9.32 -7.24
CA GLU A 46 -0.19 9.74 -8.55
C GLU A 46 1.32 9.58 -8.74
N VAL A 47 1.72 9.55 -10.00
CA VAL A 47 3.11 9.63 -10.42
C VAL A 47 3.32 10.90 -11.20
N MET A 48 4.52 11.46 -11.09
CA MET A 48 4.99 12.54 -11.95
C MET A 48 6.28 12.11 -12.65
N SER A 49 6.53 12.67 -13.83
CA SER A 49 7.77 12.48 -14.57
C SER A 49 8.14 13.78 -15.28
N ILE A 50 9.44 13.93 -15.53
CA ILE A 50 10.02 15.08 -16.20
C ILE A 50 10.90 14.60 -17.36
N CYS A 51 10.75 15.22 -18.52
CA CYS A 51 11.60 14.99 -19.70
C CYS A 51 11.58 16.25 -20.59
N ASN A 52 12.55 16.42 -21.48
CA ASN A 52 12.59 17.54 -22.43
C ASN A 52 11.61 17.40 -23.61
N ASN A 53 10.83 16.32 -23.65
CA ASN A 53 9.75 16.09 -24.60
C ASN A 53 8.57 15.36 -23.93
N PHE A 54 7.38 15.48 -24.50
CA PHE A 54 6.17 14.94 -23.87
C PHE A 54 6.12 13.42 -23.93
N GLU A 55 6.55 12.84 -25.05
CA GLU A 55 6.57 11.41 -25.35
C GLU A 55 7.42 10.67 -24.30
N GLY A 56 8.62 11.18 -24.03
CA GLY A 56 9.53 10.65 -23.03
C GLY A 56 8.99 10.82 -21.61
N ALA A 57 8.43 11.99 -21.27
CA ALA A 57 7.79 12.18 -19.97
C ALA A 57 6.62 11.20 -19.79
N LEU A 58 5.79 11.00 -20.80
CA LEU A 58 4.68 10.04 -20.76
C LEU A 58 5.16 8.60 -20.53
N MET A 59 6.18 8.15 -21.26
CA MET A 59 6.76 6.81 -21.10
C MET A 59 7.38 6.60 -19.71
N LYS A 60 8.04 7.63 -19.15
CA LYS A 60 8.51 7.64 -17.75
C LYS A 60 7.36 7.52 -16.76
N ALA A 61 6.28 8.28 -16.96
CA ALA A 61 5.11 8.23 -16.09
C ALA A 61 4.41 6.86 -16.15
N ILE A 62 4.28 6.24 -17.32
CA ILE A 62 3.67 4.91 -17.47
C ILE A 62 4.44 3.88 -16.62
N ARG A 63 5.76 3.76 -16.82
CA ARG A 63 6.58 2.79 -16.07
C ARG A 63 6.72 3.10 -14.57
N SER A 64 6.31 4.29 -14.16
CA SER A 64 6.29 4.72 -12.77
C SER A 64 5.05 4.25 -11.98
N LEU A 65 3.99 3.78 -12.64
CA LEU A 65 2.68 3.54 -12.02
C LEU A 65 2.64 2.41 -10.99
N GLU A 66 3.67 1.55 -10.91
CA GLU A 66 3.67 0.36 -10.06
C GLU A 66 2.43 -0.53 -10.32
N GLN A 67 2.10 -0.71 -11.61
CA GLN A 67 0.99 -1.53 -12.12
C GLN A 67 1.44 -2.57 -13.16
N HIS A 68 2.73 -2.90 -13.21
CA HIS A 68 3.31 -3.80 -14.21
C HIS A 68 3.09 -3.33 -15.66
N VAL A 69 3.00 -2.02 -15.86
CA VAL A 69 2.93 -1.38 -17.18
C VAL A 69 4.26 -0.71 -17.47
N ASP A 70 4.76 -0.86 -18.69
CA ASP A 70 6.07 -0.38 -19.16
C ASP A 70 5.96 0.42 -20.46
N SER A 71 4.80 0.40 -21.12
CA SER A 71 4.59 0.97 -22.45
C SER A 71 3.11 1.14 -22.79
N LEU A 72 2.83 1.75 -23.94
CA LEU A 72 1.48 1.79 -24.52
C LEU A 72 1.02 0.44 -25.10
N MET A 73 1.83 -0.62 -24.96
CA MET A 73 1.50 -2.00 -25.34
C MET A 73 1.16 -2.91 -24.16
N SER A 74 1.21 -2.40 -22.92
CA SER A 74 1.03 -3.25 -21.74
C SER A 74 -0.39 -3.84 -21.59
N TYR A 75 -1.38 -3.32 -22.33
CA TYR A 75 -2.70 -3.93 -22.46
C TYR A 75 -2.97 -4.35 -23.90
N ASP A 76 -3.49 -5.56 -24.08
CA ASP A 76 -3.77 -6.13 -25.39
C ASP A 76 -5.24 -5.91 -25.79
N PHE A 77 -5.42 -5.17 -26.88
CA PHE A 77 -6.72 -4.91 -27.50
C PHE A 77 -6.81 -5.45 -28.94
N THR A 78 -5.82 -6.23 -29.38
CA THR A 78 -5.74 -6.75 -30.76
C THR A 78 -6.90 -7.67 -31.13
N GLY A 79 -7.51 -8.34 -30.13
CA GLY A 79 -8.69 -9.19 -30.32
C GLY A 79 -10.00 -8.44 -30.60
N LEU A 80 -10.06 -7.12 -30.41
CA LEU A 80 -11.26 -6.32 -30.69
C LEU A 80 -11.39 -6.06 -32.20
N SER A 81 -12.63 -6.04 -32.71
CA SER A 81 -12.88 -5.46 -34.04
C SER A 81 -12.66 -3.93 -34.02
N THR A 82 -12.48 -3.31 -35.18
CA THR A 82 -12.36 -1.84 -35.26
C THR A 82 -13.63 -1.15 -34.75
N GLU A 83 -14.81 -1.73 -35.02
CA GLU A 83 -16.10 -1.25 -34.53
C GLU A 83 -16.16 -1.30 -33.00
N ASP A 84 -15.80 -2.45 -32.39
CA ASP A 84 -15.77 -2.59 -30.93
C ASP A 84 -14.76 -1.64 -30.27
N LEU A 85 -13.59 -1.45 -30.88
CA LEU A 85 -12.58 -0.51 -30.38
C LEU A 85 -13.12 0.93 -30.37
N MET A 86 -13.79 1.35 -31.45
CA MET A 86 -14.42 2.67 -31.54
C MET A 86 -15.50 2.86 -30.48
N GLU A 87 -16.32 1.84 -30.21
CA GLU A 87 -17.27 1.87 -29.09
C GLU A 87 -16.55 1.99 -27.74
N GLN A 88 -15.45 1.25 -27.54
CA GLN A 88 -14.69 1.30 -26.30
C GLN A 88 -13.96 2.63 -26.07
N LEU A 89 -13.61 3.39 -27.11
CA LEU A 89 -13.04 4.74 -26.96
C LEU A 89 -13.99 5.70 -26.24
N HIS A 90 -15.31 5.48 -26.30
CA HIS A 90 -16.29 6.26 -25.54
C HIS A 90 -16.24 6.00 -24.03
N ILE A 91 -15.68 4.86 -23.61
CA ILE A 91 -15.57 4.51 -22.19
C ILE A 91 -14.41 5.31 -21.59
N VAL A 92 -14.73 6.29 -20.74
CA VAL A 92 -13.74 7.04 -19.98
C VAL A 92 -13.35 6.21 -18.75
N ASP A 93 -12.28 5.45 -18.83
CA ASP A 93 -11.73 4.66 -17.71
C ASP A 93 -10.19 4.76 -17.69
N ASP A 94 -9.57 4.00 -16.79
CA ASP A 94 -8.12 3.97 -16.62
C ASP A 94 -7.38 3.40 -17.84
N MET A 95 -8.00 2.53 -18.63
CA MET A 95 -7.39 1.89 -19.80
C MET A 95 -7.50 2.73 -21.10
N ARG A 96 -8.04 3.95 -21.03
CA ARG A 96 -8.38 4.75 -22.23
C ARG A 96 -7.19 5.10 -23.09
N ILE A 97 -6.05 5.44 -22.49
CA ILE A 97 -4.84 5.81 -23.23
C ILE A 97 -4.30 4.66 -24.09
N TRP A 98 -4.38 3.42 -23.60
CA TRP A 98 -3.96 2.24 -24.35
C TRP A 98 -4.91 1.91 -25.52
N ARG A 99 -6.23 2.14 -25.35
CA ARG A 99 -7.19 2.03 -26.45
C ARG A 99 -6.98 3.10 -27.52
N ILE A 100 -6.57 4.31 -27.12
CA ILE A 100 -6.19 5.36 -28.07
C ILE A 100 -4.94 4.95 -28.85
N ALA A 101 -3.91 4.42 -28.18
CA ALA A 101 -2.72 3.91 -28.86
C ALA A 101 -3.07 2.78 -29.84
N GLU A 102 -3.96 1.87 -29.48
CA GLU A 102 -4.45 0.83 -30.39
C GLU A 102 -5.22 1.42 -31.58
N ALA A 103 -6.04 2.45 -31.36
CA ALA A 103 -6.78 3.10 -32.45
C ALA A 103 -5.83 3.75 -33.46
N VAL A 104 -4.77 4.39 -32.96
CA VAL A 104 -3.70 4.96 -33.79
C VAL A 104 -2.95 3.84 -34.55
N ARG A 105 -2.61 2.72 -33.91
CA ARG A 105 -1.98 1.55 -34.57
C ARG A 105 -2.80 1.03 -35.76
N ARG A 106 -4.13 1.15 -35.70
CA ARG A 106 -5.06 0.73 -36.78
C ARG A 106 -5.30 1.79 -37.84
N GLY A 107 -4.68 2.97 -37.72
CA GLY A 107 -4.84 4.07 -38.68
C GLY A 107 -6.19 4.79 -38.57
N ILE A 108 -6.88 4.72 -37.43
CA ILE A 108 -8.06 5.57 -37.19
C ILE A 108 -7.60 7.03 -37.16
N SER A 109 -8.35 7.92 -37.80
CA SER A 109 -7.93 9.32 -37.94
C SER A 109 -7.91 10.06 -36.60
N TYR A 110 -7.01 11.03 -36.46
CA TYR A 110 -6.90 11.83 -35.24
C TYR A 110 -8.19 12.61 -34.97
N ASP A 111 -8.87 13.08 -36.02
CA ASP A 111 -10.16 13.78 -35.91
C ASP A 111 -11.25 12.88 -35.33
N GLU A 112 -11.30 11.61 -35.70
CA GLU A 112 -12.25 10.64 -35.16
C GLU A 112 -11.96 10.33 -33.68
N ILE A 113 -10.69 10.09 -33.35
CA ILE A 113 -10.27 9.86 -31.96
C ILE A 113 -10.57 11.09 -31.11
N HIS A 114 -10.25 12.30 -31.59
CA HIS A 114 -10.57 13.56 -30.92
C HIS A 114 -12.09 13.74 -30.77
N ALA A 115 -12.87 13.47 -31.81
CA ALA A 115 -14.33 13.61 -31.77
C ALA A 115 -14.96 12.76 -30.67
N ILE A 116 -14.44 11.55 -30.42
CA ILE A 116 -14.89 10.65 -29.36
C ILE A 116 -14.31 11.03 -28.00
N THR A 117 -13.00 11.24 -27.94
CA THR A 117 -12.27 11.34 -26.67
C THR A 117 -12.26 12.73 -26.08
N LYS A 118 -12.36 13.75 -26.95
CA LYS A 118 -12.13 15.17 -26.68
C LYS A 118 -10.71 15.49 -26.23
N ILE A 119 -9.79 14.53 -26.32
CA ILE A 119 -8.35 14.76 -26.10
C ILE A 119 -7.84 15.54 -27.31
N ASP A 120 -7.08 16.62 -27.05
CA ASP A 120 -6.55 17.48 -28.11
C ASP A 120 -5.71 16.66 -29.12
N ILE A 121 -5.83 17.02 -30.39
CA ILE A 121 -5.13 16.35 -31.50
C ILE A 121 -3.61 16.36 -31.25
N TRP A 122 -3.07 17.39 -30.61
CA TRP A 122 -1.66 17.45 -30.25
C TRP A 122 -1.21 16.26 -29.38
N PHE A 123 -2.01 15.84 -28.41
CA PHE A 123 -1.67 14.68 -27.57
C PHE A 123 -1.85 13.35 -28.31
N ILE A 124 -2.81 13.28 -29.23
CA ILE A 124 -3.03 12.09 -30.08
C ILE A 124 -1.84 11.92 -31.02
N ASP A 125 -1.35 13.00 -31.62
CA ASP A 125 -0.12 13.05 -32.42
C ASP A 125 1.10 12.59 -31.59
N LYS A 126 1.22 13.03 -30.34
CA LYS A 126 2.30 12.54 -29.45
C LYS A 126 2.22 11.05 -29.14
N ILE A 127 1.02 10.51 -28.97
CA ILE A 127 0.82 9.07 -28.83
C ILE A 127 1.18 8.36 -30.15
N ALA A 128 0.90 8.96 -31.30
CA ALA A 128 1.24 8.40 -32.60
C ALA A 128 2.75 8.29 -32.82
N ILE A 129 3.54 9.28 -32.39
CA ILE A 129 5.01 9.20 -32.45
C ILE A 129 5.54 7.96 -31.70
N LEU A 130 4.97 7.65 -30.53
CA LEU A 130 5.33 6.44 -29.78
C LEU A 130 4.92 5.17 -30.54
N VAL A 131 3.71 5.13 -31.10
CA VAL A 131 3.23 4.02 -31.92
C VAL A 131 4.07 3.80 -33.19
N GLU A 132 4.50 4.88 -33.85
CA GLU A 132 5.38 4.82 -35.01
C GLU A 132 6.76 4.28 -34.64
N MET A 133 7.30 4.68 -33.48
CA MET A 133 8.54 4.10 -32.95
C MET A 133 8.37 2.60 -32.62
N GLU A 134 7.25 2.19 -32.04
CA GLU A 134 6.94 0.77 -31.82
C GLU A 134 6.99 -0.01 -33.14
N GLN A 135 6.44 0.55 -34.22
CA GLN A 135 6.45 -0.08 -35.53
C GLN A 135 7.85 -0.11 -36.16
N ALA A 136 8.59 1.01 -36.07
CA ALA A 136 9.95 1.09 -36.56
C ALA A 136 10.86 0.04 -35.90
N LEU A 137 10.75 -0.14 -34.58
CA LEU A 137 11.49 -1.17 -33.84
C LEU A 137 11.12 -2.61 -34.23
N LYS A 138 9.90 -2.86 -34.71
CA LYS A 138 9.46 -4.18 -35.19
C LYS A 138 9.95 -4.49 -36.61
N GLU A 139 9.90 -3.49 -37.49
CA GLU A 139 10.07 -3.70 -38.93
C GLU A 139 11.48 -3.40 -39.44
N GLN A 140 12.20 -2.49 -38.78
CA GLN A 140 13.50 -2.02 -39.23
C GLN A 140 14.64 -2.74 -38.49
N GLU A 141 15.82 -2.77 -39.11
CA GLU A 141 17.03 -3.23 -38.43
C GLU A 141 17.41 -2.24 -37.32
N LEU A 142 17.79 -2.77 -36.15
CA LEU A 142 18.17 -1.93 -35.01
C LEU A 142 19.54 -1.28 -35.23
N THR A 143 19.54 -0.06 -35.76
CA THR A 143 20.74 0.78 -35.91
C THR A 143 21.01 1.63 -34.67
N CYS A 144 22.18 2.26 -34.62
CA CYS A 144 22.55 3.21 -33.57
C CYS A 144 21.58 4.40 -33.53
N GLU A 145 21.20 4.92 -34.69
CA GLU A 145 20.29 6.05 -34.83
C GLU A 145 18.89 5.69 -34.33
N LEU A 146 18.37 4.52 -34.72
CA LEU A 146 17.05 4.05 -34.28
C LEU A 146 17.03 3.83 -32.76
N LEU A 147 18.07 3.19 -32.21
CA LEU A 147 18.16 2.98 -30.76
C LEU A 147 18.28 4.32 -30.01
N THR A 148 19.08 5.26 -30.51
CA THR A 148 19.23 6.59 -29.90
C THR A 148 17.90 7.32 -29.86
N GLU A 149 17.14 7.30 -30.95
CA GLU A 149 15.82 7.94 -31.01
C GLU A 149 14.80 7.24 -30.12
N ALA A 150 14.79 5.91 -30.08
CA ALA A 150 13.95 5.15 -29.14
C ALA A 150 14.24 5.52 -27.68
N LYS A 151 15.52 5.69 -27.32
CA LYS A 151 15.92 6.15 -25.98
C LYS A 151 15.57 7.62 -25.73
N ARG A 152 15.67 8.50 -26.73
CA ARG A 152 15.20 9.90 -26.63
C ARG A 152 13.71 9.99 -26.30
N LEU A 153 12.92 9.03 -26.79
CA LEU A 153 11.50 8.85 -26.48
C LEU A 153 11.26 8.01 -25.21
N GLU A 154 12.31 7.68 -24.45
CA GLU A 154 12.28 6.95 -23.18
C GLU A 154 11.68 5.52 -23.26
N PHE A 155 11.85 4.84 -24.40
CA PHE A 155 11.51 3.41 -24.49
C PHE A 155 12.42 2.58 -23.58
N PRO A 156 11.87 1.75 -22.67
CA PRO A 156 12.66 0.86 -21.84
C PRO A 156 13.39 -0.19 -22.67
N ASP A 157 14.57 -0.61 -22.21
CA ASP A 157 15.39 -1.63 -22.89
C ASP A 157 14.63 -2.96 -23.01
N THR A 158 13.78 -3.27 -22.03
CA THR A 158 12.89 -4.44 -22.05
C THR A 158 11.86 -4.39 -23.18
N VAL A 159 11.28 -3.21 -23.45
CA VAL A 159 10.29 -3.00 -24.51
C VAL A 159 10.98 -3.06 -25.87
N ILE A 160 12.14 -2.40 -26.02
CA ILE A 160 12.95 -2.47 -27.25
C ILE A 160 13.36 -3.92 -27.54
N GLY A 161 13.79 -4.68 -26.53
CA GLY A 161 14.13 -6.09 -26.66
C GLY A 161 12.96 -6.92 -27.17
N LYS A 162 11.78 -6.79 -26.54
CA LYS A 162 10.53 -7.45 -26.98
C LYS A 162 10.18 -7.14 -28.44
N LEU A 163 10.30 -5.87 -28.84
CA LEU A 163 9.93 -5.39 -30.18
C LEU A 163 10.90 -5.85 -31.27
N THR A 164 12.18 -5.91 -30.96
CA THR A 164 13.26 -6.28 -31.90
C THR A 164 13.57 -7.78 -31.89
N GLY A 165 12.94 -8.56 -31.00
CA GLY A 165 13.23 -9.98 -30.79
C GLY A 165 14.59 -10.26 -30.12
N LYS A 166 15.16 -9.27 -29.43
CA LYS A 166 16.44 -9.34 -28.71
C LYS A 166 16.23 -9.46 -27.20
N LYS A 167 17.23 -9.96 -26.49
CA LYS A 167 17.23 -9.93 -25.03
C LYS A 167 17.50 -8.52 -24.51
N THR A 168 16.96 -8.18 -23.34
CA THR A 168 17.18 -6.88 -22.68
C THR A 168 18.66 -6.58 -22.51
N GLU A 169 19.47 -7.58 -22.13
CA GLU A 169 20.92 -7.43 -21.93
C GLU A 169 21.65 -7.12 -23.24
N GLU A 170 21.14 -7.58 -24.39
CA GLU A 170 21.72 -7.24 -25.69
C GLU A 170 21.45 -5.76 -26.04
N ILE A 171 20.25 -5.25 -25.74
CA ILE A 171 19.91 -3.83 -25.94
C ILE A 171 20.77 -2.94 -25.05
N HIS A 172 20.92 -3.33 -23.78
CA HIS A 172 21.81 -2.65 -22.83
C HIS A 172 23.25 -2.63 -23.33
N ALA A 173 23.79 -3.77 -23.77
CA ALA A 173 25.15 -3.84 -24.30
C ALA A 173 25.36 -2.95 -25.54
N LEU A 174 24.37 -2.88 -26.45
CA LEU A 174 24.41 -1.99 -27.61
C LEU A 174 24.39 -0.52 -27.20
N ARG A 175 23.56 -0.14 -26.22
CA ARG A 175 23.56 1.23 -25.65
C ARG A 175 24.94 1.62 -25.13
N GLN A 176 25.57 0.74 -24.34
CA GLN A 176 26.91 0.99 -23.81
C GLN A 176 27.96 1.08 -24.93
N GLN A 177 27.92 0.17 -25.90
CA GLN A 177 28.83 0.17 -27.05
C GLN A 177 28.75 1.46 -27.87
N TRP A 178 27.53 1.99 -28.05
CA TRP A 178 27.28 3.19 -28.84
C TRP A 178 27.27 4.49 -28.03
N GLY A 179 27.53 4.42 -26.72
CA GLY A 179 27.56 5.61 -25.85
C GLY A 179 26.18 6.24 -25.62
N ILE A 180 25.09 5.50 -25.83
CA ILE A 180 23.72 5.96 -25.60
C ILE A 180 23.45 5.87 -24.09
N THR A 181 23.70 6.94 -23.35
CA THR A 181 23.58 7.00 -21.89
C THR A 181 22.64 8.11 -21.47
N ALA A 182 22.02 7.96 -20.30
CA ALA A 182 21.18 9.00 -19.74
C ALA A 182 22.05 10.18 -19.29
N SER A 183 21.55 11.39 -19.50
CA SER A 183 22.10 12.64 -18.99
C SER A 183 21.09 13.24 -18.02
N TYR A 184 21.56 13.88 -16.95
CA TYR A 184 20.69 14.51 -15.98
C TYR A 184 20.66 16.01 -16.17
N LYS A 185 19.45 16.57 -16.12
CA LYS A 185 19.16 18.00 -16.19
C LYS A 185 18.61 18.49 -14.86
N MET A 186 18.91 19.73 -14.51
CA MET A 186 18.45 20.35 -13.27
C MET A 186 17.14 21.10 -13.46
N VAL A 187 16.25 20.97 -12.48
CA VAL A 187 15.08 21.84 -12.31
C VAL A 187 15.56 23.15 -11.72
N ASP A 188 15.50 24.24 -12.49
CA ASP A 188 16.03 25.55 -12.08
C ASP A 188 15.00 26.69 -11.99
N THR A 189 13.77 26.45 -12.43
CA THR A 189 12.64 27.41 -12.56
C THR A 189 12.80 28.54 -13.58
N CYS A 190 13.92 28.61 -14.28
CA CYS A 190 14.29 29.74 -15.15
C CYS A 190 14.86 29.34 -16.52
N ALA A 191 14.75 28.06 -16.91
CA ALA A 191 15.19 27.55 -18.20
C ALA A 191 16.66 27.93 -18.50
N ALA A 192 17.54 27.65 -17.55
CA ALA A 192 18.98 27.93 -17.55
C ALA A 192 19.38 29.41 -17.63
N GLU A 193 18.46 30.37 -17.44
CA GLU A 193 18.82 31.80 -17.38
C GLU A 193 19.76 32.09 -16.20
N PHE A 194 19.57 31.40 -15.08
CA PHE A 194 20.40 31.48 -13.89
C PHE A 194 20.88 30.08 -13.46
N ALA A 195 22.13 29.97 -13.03
CA ALA A 195 22.63 28.73 -12.47
C ALA A 195 21.85 28.36 -11.20
N ALA A 196 21.17 27.21 -11.23
CA ALA A 196 20.61 26.59 -10.04
C ALA A 196 21.72 26.13 -9.10
N THR A 197 21.47 26.28 -7.80
CA THR A 197 22.34 25.71 -6.75
C THR A 197 21.77 24.45 -6.16
N THR A 198 20.49 24.17 -6.45
CA THR A 198 19.75 23.05 -5.87
C THR A 198 19.82 21.83 -6.80
N PRO A 199 20.39 20.70 -6.33
CA PRO A 199 20.59 19.47 -7.11
C PRO A 199 19.30 18.63 -7.22
N TYR A 200 18.34 19.18 -7.97
CA TYR A 200 17.06 18.54 -8.30
C TYR A 200 17.09 18.09 -9.77
N TYR A 201 17.29 16.79 -9.99
CA TYR A 201 17.60 16.21 -11.30
C TYR A 201 16.45 15.39 -11.90
N TYR A 202 16.42 15.35 -13.24
CA TYR A 202 15.67 14.38 -14.04
C TYR A 202 16.51 13.92 -15.24
N SER A 203 16.31 12.67 -15.67
CA SER A 203 17.02 12.08 -16.80
C SER A 203 16.39 12.46 -18.14
N VAL A 204 17.25 12.57 -19.15
CA VAL A 204 16.94 12.61 -20.57
C VAL A 204 18.01 11.83 -21.34
N TYR A 205 17.70 11.35 -22.54
CA TYR A 205 18.71 10.82 -23.45
C TYR A 205 19.18 11.90 -24.43
N GLY A 206 20.47 12.24 -24.32
CA GLY A 206 21.12 13.30 -25.10
C GLY A 206 21.24 14.63 -24.34
N GLY A 207 22.22 15.45 -24.74
CA GLY A 207 22.56 16.71 -24.09
C GLY A 207 23.73 16.62 -23.12
N GLU A 208 24.02 17.72 -22.41
CA GLU A 208 25.04 17.77 -21.36
C GLU A 208 24.48 17.19 -20.04
N ASN A 209 25.29 16.40 -19.34
CA ASN A 209 24.94 15.90 -18.01
C ASN A 209 25.37 16.91 -16.93
N GLU A 210 24.40 17.41 -16.17
CA GLU A 210 24.57 18.40 -15.10
C GLU A 210 24.76 17.77 -13.72
N ALA A 211 24.59 16.46 -13.59
CA ALA A 211 24.99 15.71 -12.40
C ALA A 211 26.44 15.27 -12.55
N ASP A 212 27.35 15.88 -11.80
CA ASP A 212 28.78 15.60 -11.89
C ASP A 212 29.22 14.33 -11.14
N GLY A 213 28.39 13.86 -10.21
CA GLY A 213 28.65 12.71 -9.36
C GLY A 213 29.92 12.84 -8.50
N LYS A 214 30.45 14.04 -8.24
CA LYS A 214 31.75 14.22 -7.57
C LYS A 214 31.61 14.83 -6.19
N THR A 215 32.09 14.10 -5.19
CA THR A 215 32.23 14.57 -3.81
C THR A 215 33.31 13.74 -3.10
N ASP A 216 33.85 14.28 -2.01
CA ASP A 216 34.77 13.55 -1.13
C ASP A 216 34.03 12.81 -0.01
N LYS A 217 32.72 13.06 0.16
CA LYS A 217 31.87 12.36 1.14
C LYS A 217 31.53 10.95 0.66
N LYS A 218 31.31 10.04 1.63
CA LYS A 218 30.65 8.77 1.34
C LYS A 218 29.21 9.03 0.89
N LYS A 219 28.75 8.30 -0.10
CA LYS A 219 27.41 8.43 -0.67
C LYS A 219 26.51 7.31 -0.23
N VAL A 220 25.29 7.65 0.13
CA VAL A 220 24.22 6.67 0.34
C VAL A 220 23.07 6.95 -0.62
N LEU A 221 22.60 5.89 -1.27
CA LEU A 221 21.40 5.90 -2.09
C LEU A 221 20.19 5.48 -1.24
N ILE A 222 19.19 6.34 -1.16
CA ILE A 222 17.89 6.07 -0.53
C ILE A 222 16.85 5.93 -1.63
N LEU A 223 16.16 4.80 -1.67
CA LEU A 223 15.02 4.62 -2.56
C LEU A 223 13.74 5.06 -1.85
N GLY A 224 12.97 5.93 -2.50
CA GLY A 224 11.66 6.38 -2.04
C GLY A 224 10.60 5.31 -2.20
N SER A 225 9.36 5.68 -1.85
CA SER A 225 8.22 4.76 -1.91
C SER A 225 7.54 4.66 -3.27
N GLY A 226 7.88 5.49 -4.25
CA GLY A 226 7.10 5.61 -5.48
C GLY A 226 5.67 6.13 -5.21
N PRO A 227 4.71 5.90 -6.12
CA PRO A 227 3.36 6.41 -5.98
C PRO A 227 2.64 5.82 -4.76
N ILE A 228 1.88 6.68 -4.07
CA ILE A 228 0.97 6.24 -3.01
C ILE A 228 -0.11 5.31 -3.61
N ARG A 229 -0.30 4.17 -2.95
CA ARG A 229 -1.36 3.19 -3.22
C ARG A 229 -1.77 2.49 -1.93
N ILE A 230 -2.91 1.80 -1.96
CA ILE A 230 -3.38 1.04 -0.80
C ILE A 230 -2.32 0.00 -0.40
N GLY A 231 -1.91 0.05 0.87
CA GLY A 231 -0.84 -0.77 1.43
C GLY A 231 0.57 -0.18 1.35
N GLN A 232 0.77 0.88 0.56
CA GLN A 232 2.04 1.59 0.38
C GLN A 232 1.78 3.10 0.35
N GLY A 233 1.67 3.68 1.54
CA GLY A 233 1.31 5.09 1.74
C GLY A 233 2.47 5.96 2.22
N ILE A 234 2.09 7.10 2.80
CA ILE A 234 3.00 8.13 3.32
C ILE A 234 3.89 7.63 4.48
N GLU A 235 3.56 6.49 5.08
CA GLU A 235 4.32 5.90 6.17
C GLU A 235 5.74 5.51 5.72
N PHE A 236 5.88 5.05 4.48
CA PHE A 236 7.18 4.74 3.88
C PHE A 236 7.94 6.00 3.45
N ASP A 237 7.23 7.03 2.98
CA ASP A 237 7.82 8.34 2.73
C ASP A 237 8.43 8.94 4.00
N PHE A 238 7.70 8.89 5.12
CA PHE A 238 8.20 9.28 6.44
C PHE A 238 9.49 8.53 6.79
N CYS A 239 9.55 7.22 6.52
CA CYS A 239 10.74 6.43 6.79
C CYS A 239 11.91 6.83 5.88
N SER A 240 11.69 7.05 4.58
CA SER A 240 12.75 7.50 3.66
C SER A 240 13.28 8.89 4.02
N VAL A 241 12.42 9.83 4.43
CA VAL A 241 12.83 11.17 4.88
C VAL A 241 13.67 11.09 6.15
N HIS A 242 13.19 10.38 7.18
CA HIS A 242 13.92 10.26 8.45
C HIS A 242 15.23 9.48 8.30
N CYS A 243 15.28 8.51 7.39
CA CYS A 243 16.50 7.81 7.02
C CYS A 243 17.52 8.78 6.41
N THR A 244 17.08 9.60 5.44
CA THR A 244 17.90 10.60 4.75
C THR A 244 18.55 11.56 5.76
N TRP A 245 17.74 12.19 6.63
CA TRP A 245 18.28 13.08 7.67
C TRP A 245 19.21 12.39 8.66
N ALA A 246 19.01 11.11 8.94
CA ALA A 246 19.89 10.36 9.82
C ALA A 246 21.25 10.09 9.16
N PHE A 247 21.30 9.72 7.88
CA PHE A 247 22.56 9.55 7.14
C PHE A 247 23.31 10.87 6.95
N GLU A 248 22.59 11.96 6.66
CA GLU A 248 23.17 13.29 6.54
C GLU A 248 23.89 13.70 7.84
N LYS A 249 23.26 13.46 9.01
CA LYS A 249 23.86 13.70 10.33
C LYS A 249 25.11 12.87 10.60
N GLU A 250 25.21 11.69 9.99
CA GLU A 250 26.38 10.79 10.07
C GLU A 250 27.45 11.14 9.01
N GLY A 251 27.26 12.26 8.28
CA GLY A 251 28.25 12.84 7.37
C GLY A 251 28.25 12.27 5.96
N TYR A 252 27.23 11.49 5.59
CA TYR A 252 27.07 11.00 4.22
C TYR A 252 26.54 12.11 3.30
N GLU A 253 26.85 12.02 2.01
CA GLU A 253 26.07 12.65 0.95
C GLU A 253 24.88 11.75 0.62
N THR A 254 23.69 12.32 0.74
CA THR A 254 22.42 11.61 0.63
C THR A 254 21.81 11.81 -0.75
N ILE A 255 21.53 10.70 -1.43
CA ILE A 255 20.93 10.72 -2.77
C ILE A 255 19.59 10.01 -2.67
N ILE A 256 18.50 10.70 -3.01
CA ILE A 256 17.16 10.11 -3.00
C ILE A 256 16.62 9.96 -4.42
N ILE A 257 16.08 8.79 -4.73
CA ILE A 257 15.32 8.54 -5.97
C ILE A 257 13.86 8.34 -5.61
N ASN A 258 12.98 9.20 -6.09
CA ASN A 258 11.54 9.05 -5.97
C ASN A 258 10.81 9.90 -7.01
N ASN A 259 9.56 9.55 -7.34
CA ASN A 259 8.79 10.21 -8.40
C ASN A 259 7.34 10.53 -8.01
N ASN A 260 7.04 10.48 -6.71
CA ASN A 260 5.74 10.88 -6.19
C ASN A 260 5.73 12.40 -5.95
N PRO A 261 4.87 13.18 -6.60
CA PRO A 261 4.85 14.63 -6.42
C PRO A 261 4.20 15.09 -5.10
N GLU A 262 3.55 14.19 -4.36
CA GLU A 262 2.82 14.53 -3.11
C GLU A 262 3.69 14.41 -1.85
N THR A 263 4.87 13.80 -1.98
CA THR A 263 5.68 13.36 -0.84
C THR A 263 6.69 14.39 -0.38
N VAL A 264 7.09 14.30 0.89
CA VAL A 264 8.16 15.14 1.43
C VAL A 264 9.51 14.69 0.87
N SER A 265 9.75 13.39 0.63
CA SER A 265 11.02 12.91 0.05
C SER A 265 11.40 13.49 -1.32
N THR A 266 10.43 14.02 -2.05
CA THR A 266 10.63 14.68 -3.35
C THR A 266 10.69 16.21 -3.24
N ASP A 267 10.73 16.73 -2.03
CA ASP A 267 11.16 18.09 -1.78
C ASP A 267 12.70 18.16 -1.85
N PHE A 268 13.21 19.16 -2.56
CA PHE A 268 14.63 19.32 -2.84
C PHE A 268 15.46 19.66 -1.59
N ASP A 269 14.81 20.08 -0.49
CA ASP A 269 15.47 20.40 0.79
C ASP A 269 15.71 19.16 1.68
N ILE A 270 15.29 17.96 1.26
CA ILE A 270 15.37 16.75 2.11
C ILE A 270 16.68 15.99 1.99
N ALA A 271 17.28 15.94 0.79
CA ALA A 271 18.50 15.20 0.52
C ALA A 271 19.54 16.11 -0.14
N ASP A 272 20.82 15.73 -0.06
CA ASP A 272 21.88 16.46 -0.77
C ASP A 272 21.66 16.40 -2.28
N LYS A 273 21.00 15.36 -2.83
CA LYS A 273 20.62 15.24 -4.24
C LYS A 273 19.28 14.53 -4.39
N LEU A 274 18.38 15.10 -5.18
CA LEU A 274 17.09 14.50 -5.55
C LEU A 274 17.08 14.12 -7.02
N TYR A 275 16.80 12.85 -7.31
CA TYR A 275 16.53 12.34 -8.65
C TYR A 275 15.05 11.99 -8.79
N PHE A 276 14.35 12.76 -9.63
CA PHE A 276 12.92 12.57 -9.90
C PHE A 276 12.69 11.54 -10.99
N GLU A 277 13.05 10.31 -10.68
CA GLU A 277 13.13 9.23 -11.65
C GLU A 277 12.20 8.07 -11.31
N PRO A 278 11.74 7.33 -12.33
CA PRO A 278 11.04 6.08 -12.09
C PRO A 278 11.89 5.11 -11.26
N LEU A 279 11.25 4.37 -10.37
CA LEU A 279 11.90 3.35 -9.54
C LEU A 279 11.96 2.00 -10.28
N THR A 280 12.63 1.99 -11.44
CA THR A 280 12.86 0.76 -12.22
C THR A 280 14.35 0.39 -12.22
N PRO A 281 14.72 -0.88 -12.47
CA PRO A 281 16.12 -1.28 -12.55
C PRO A 281 16.95 -0.42 -13.51
N GLU A 282 16.40 -0.09 -14.67
CA GLU A 282 17.11 0.68 -15.70
C GLU A 282 17.34 2.13 -15.28
N ASP A 283 16.30 2.79 -14.75
CA ASP A 283 16.37 4.20 -14.32
C ASP A 283 17.29 4.36 -13.09
N VAL A 284 17.26 3.40 -12.16
CA VAL A 284 18.16 3.37 -10.99
C VAL A 284 19.61 3.09 -11.40
N GLU A 285 19.83 2.22 -12.39
CA GLU A 285 21.17 1.97 -12.94
C GLU A 285 21.81 3.25 -13.47
N ASN A 286 21.03 4.06 -14.18
CA ASN A 286 21.51 5.34 -14.72
C ASN A 286 21.99 6.27 -13.59
N VAL A 287 21.28 6.34 -12.45
CA VAL A 287 21.70 7.15 -11.30
C VAL A 287 22.95 6.55 -10.65
N VAL A 288 22.98 5.23 -10.46
CA VAL A 288 24.14 4.52 -9.88
C VAL A 288 25.40 4.73 -10.72
N ASN A 289 25.29 4.75 -12.05
CA ASN A 289 26.42 4.96 -12.95
C ASN A 289 27.04 6.35 -12.82
N VAL A 290 26.21 7.37 -12.57
CA VAL A 290 26.65 8.75 -12.34
C VAL A 290 27.20 8.92 -10.92
N GLU A 291 26.43 8.49 -9.92
CA GLU A 291 26.73 8.80 -8.52
C GLU A 291 27.68 7.82 -7.86
N LYS A 292 27.73 6.55 -8.30
CA LYS A 292 28.57 5.49 -7.73
C LYS A 292 28.49 5.41 -6.19
N PRO A 293 27.30 5.18 -5.62
CA PRO A 293 27.09 5.23 -4.18
C PRO A 293 27.89 4.14 -3.43
N ASP A 294 28.39 4.45 -2.23
CA ASP A 294 29.08 3.49 -1.36
C ASP A 294 28.12 2.43 -0.77
N GLY A 295 26.83 2.75 -0.72
CA GLY A 295 25.79 1.80 -0.38
C GLY A 295 24.39 2.33 -0.64
N ALA A 296 23.40 1.44 -0.54
CA ALA A 296 21.99 1.76 -0.71
C ALA A 296 21.15 1.22 0.45
N VAL A 297 20.06 1.93 0.75
CA VAL A 297 19.09 1.55 1.77
C VAL A 297 17.74 1.32 1.11
N VAL A 298 17.21 0.10 1.27
CA VAL A 298 16.01 -0.37 0.57
C VAL A 298 14.87 -0.71 1.53
N GLN A 299 15.15 -0.81 2.83
CA GLN A 299 14.19 -1.26 3.85
C GLN A 299 13.14 -0.20 4.24
N PHE A 300 13.31 1.06 3.81
CA PHE A 300 12.46 2.18 4.21
C PHE A 300 11.47 2.63 3.13
N GLY A 301 11.72 2.32 1.86
CA GLY A 301 10.88 2.73 0.71
C GLY A 301 9.74 1.77 0.38
N GLY A 302 9.35 0.86 1.29
CA GLY A 302 8.31 -0.14 1.02
C GLY A 302 8.67 -1.11 -0.12
N GLN A 303 7.67 -1.70 -0.76
CA GLN A 303 7.91 -2.80 -1.71
C GLN A 303 8.65 -2.38 -2.97
N THR A 304 8.41 -1.17 -3.46
CA THR A 304 9.05 -0.69 -4.68
C THR A 304 10.57 -0.66 -4.51
N ALA A 305 11.06 -0.17 -3.36
CA ALA A 305 12.49 -0.21 -3.03
C ALA A 305 13.02 -1.65 -2.85
N ILE A 306 12.26 -2.53 -2.20
CA ILE A 306 12.68 -3.93 -1.95
C ILE A 306 12.86 -4.70 -3.26
N LYS A 307 11.95 -4.53 -4.22
CA LYS A 307 12.04 -5.16 -5.55
C LYS A 307 13.31 -4.78 -6.33
N LEU A 308 13.91 -3.64 -6.02
CA LEU A 308 15.14 -3.16 -6.66
C LEU A 308 16.42 -3.70 -6.02
N THR A 309 16.31 -4.42 -4.90
CA THR A 309 17.48 -4.93 -4.15
C THR A 309 18.38 -5.82 -5.00
N GLU A 310 17.81 -6.78 -5.73
CA GLU A 310 18.59 -7.69 -6.58
C GLU A 310 19.28 -6.93 -7.73
N ALA A 311 18.58 -5.94 -8.30
CA ALA A 311 19.13 -5.10 -9.36
C ALA A 311 20.34 -4.28 -8.86
N LEU A 312 20.23 -3.65 -7.69
CA LEU A 312 21.32 -2.90 -7.05
C LEU A 312 22.54 -3.79 -6.76
N ILE A 313 22.33 -5.02 -6.29
CA ILE A 313 23.42 -5.97 -6.05
C ILE A 313 24.14 -6.33 -7.36
N LYS A 314 23.39 -6.57 -8.45
CA LYS A 314 23.96 -6.82 -9.78
C LYS A 314 24.76 -5.63 -10.31
N MET A 315 24.37 -4.41 -9.95
CA MET A 315 25.12 -3.17 -10.26
C MET A 315 26.38 -2.98 -9.38
N GLY A 316 26.60 -3.85 -8.40
CA GLY A 316 27.73 -3.76 -7.46
C GLY A 316 27.50 -2.79 -6.30
N VAL A 317 26.27 -2.32 -6.08
CA VAL A 317 25.93 -1.44 -4.95
C VAL A 317 25.73 -2.27 -3.69
N LYS A 318 26.42 -1.88 -2.61
CA LYS A 318 26.30 -2.55 -1.32
C LYS A 318 24.96 -2.20 -0.66
N ILE A 319 24.12 -3.19 -0.39
CA ILE A 319 22.93 -2.99 0.44
C ILE A 319 23.35 -2.83 1.90
N LEU A 320 22.94 -1.73 2.52
CA LEU A 320 23.19 -1.43 3.93
C LEU A 320 22.04 -1.99 4.80
N GLY A 321 22.36 -2.48 6.00
CA GLY A 321 21.41 -3.10 6.92
C GLY A 321 21.20 -4.59 6.67
N THR A 322 20.00 -5.10 6.92
CA THR A 322 19.66 -6.52 6.70
C THR A 322 19.92 -6.89 5.23
N SER A 323 20.66 -7.97 5.00
CA SER A 323 21.03 -8.42 3.65
C SER A 323 19.81 -8.89 2.87
N ALA A 324 19.87 -8.79 1.54
CA ALA A 324 18.84 -9.28 0.64
C ALA A 324 18.49 -10.76 0.86
N GLU A 325 19.51 -11.60 1.08
CA GLU A 325 19.34 -13.02 1.41
C GLU A 325 18.49 -13.23 2.67
N ASN A 326 18.71 -12.43 3.72
CA ASN A 326 17.94 -12.54 4.95
C ASN A 326 16.54 -11.94 4.85
N VAL A 327 16.35 -10.95 3.98
CA VAL A 327 15.02 -10.42 3.65
C VAL A 327 14.22 -11.49 2.90
N ASP A 328 14.82 -12.08 1.87
CA ASP A 328 14.24 -13.16 1.07
C ASP A 328 13.93 -14.39 1.93
N ALA A 329 14.82 -14.77 2.86
CA ALA A 329 14.57 -15.87 3.81
C ALA A 329 13.39 -15.64 4.76
N ALA A 330 12.95 -14.39 4.96
CA ALA A 330 11.75 -14.07 5.73
C ALA A 330 10.48 -14.03 4.87
N GLU A 331 10.61 -13.74 3.57
CA GLU A 331 9.49 -13.71 2.62
C GLU A 331 9.21 -15.08 1.99
N ASP A 332 10.24 -15.91 1.79
CA ASP A 332 10.11 -17.28 1.29
C ASP A 332 9.59 -18.23 2.39
N ARG A 333 8.54 -18.99 2.06
CA ARG A 333 7.85 -19.84 3.02
C ARG A 333 8.71 -21.00 3.52
N GLU A 334 9.46 -21.66 2.64
CA GLU A 334 10.23 -22.85 3.02
C GLU A 334 11.39 -22.45 3.92
N LEU A 335 12.13 -21.40 3.54
CA LEU A 335 13.22 -20.86 4.34
C LEU A 335 12.71 -20.33 5.70
N PHE A 336 11.58 -19.62 5.68
CA PHE A 336 11.00 -19.09 6.91
C PHE A 336 10.52 -20.21 7.85
N ASP A 337 9.98 -21.29 7.31
CA ASP A 337 9.54 -22.45 8.09
C ASP A 337 10.72 -23.16 8.77
N GLU A 338 11.84 -23.35 8.06
CA GLU A 338 13.07 -23.87 8.64
C GLU A 338 13.59 -22.97 9.78
N ILE A 339 13.52 -21.65 9.60
CA ILE A 339 13.92 -20.68 10.63
C ILE A 339 13.03 -20.81 11.87
N LEU A 340 11.71 -20.93 11.69
CA LEU A 340 10.77 -21.08 12.80
C LEU A 340 10.98 -22.41 13.55
N GLU A 341 11.27 -23.50 12.84
CA GLU A 341 11.57 -24.80 13.43
C GLU A 341 12.86 -24.78 14.25
N GLN A 342 13.95 -24.21 13.69
CA GLN A 342 15.22 -23.98 14.39
C GLN A 342 15.03 -23.08 15.61
N CYS A 343 14.17 -22.07 15.47
CA CYS A 343 13.81 -21.19 16.55
C CYS A 343 12.73 -21.77 17.46
N HIS A 344 12.24 -23.01 17.30
CA HIS A 344 11.13 -23.55 18.11
C HIS A 344 10.01 -22.53 18.37
N ILE A 345 9.61 -21.78 17.34
CA ILE A 345 8.54 -20.79 17.39
C ILE A 345 7.33 -21.38 16.65
N PRO A 346 6.17 -21.47 17.29
CA PRO A 346 5.00 -22.04 16.64
C PRO A 346 4.42 -21.06 15.61
N ARG A 347 3.86 -21.64 14.55
CA ARG A 347 3.07 -20.97 13.51
C ARG A 347 1.78 -21.73 13.26
N PRO A 348 0.78 -21.13 12.61
CA PRO A 348 -0.36 -21.88 12.10
C PRO A 348 0.10 -23.02 11.19
N LYS A 349 -0.48 -24.21 11.36
CA LYS A 349 -0.21 -25.37 10.47
C LYS A 349 -0.71 -25.06 9.07
N GLY A 350 0.03 -25.42 8.03
CA GLY A 350 -0.39 -25.16 6.66
C GLY A 350 0.25 -26.10 5.63
N HIS A 351 -0.27 -26.05 4.41
CA HIS A 351 0.22 -26.80 3.25
C HIS A 351 0.39 -25.89 2.04
N THR A 352 1.39 -26.21 1.20
CA THR A 352 1.60 -25.60 -0.11
C THR A 352 0.95 -26.48 -1.17
N VAL A 353 0.11 -25.88 -2.02
CA VAL A 353 -0.70 -26.57 -3.03
C VAL A 353 -0.70 -25.79 -4.34
N TYR A 354 -0.96 -26.46 -5.46
CA TYR A 354 -0.99 -25.83 -6.79
C TYR A 354 -2.36 -25.94 -7.47
N THR A 355 -3.25 -26.78 -6.94
CA THR A 355 -4.56 -27.04 -7.53
C THR A 355 -5.69 -26.90 -6.51
N ALA A 356 -6.91 -26.65 -7.00
CA ALA A 356 -8.10 -26.57 -6.15
C ALA A 356 -8.35 -27.87 -5.37
N ASP A 357 -8.16 -29.01 -6.02
CA ASP A 357 -8.34 -30.33 -5.39
C ASP A 357 -7.33 -30.57 -4.26
N GLU A 358 -6.08 -30.17 -4.44
CA GLU A 358 -5.07 -30.23 -3.38
C GLU A 358 -5.41 -29.32 -2.22
N ALA A 359 -5.89 -28.11 -2.50
CA ALA A 359 -6.28 -27.15 -1.46
C ALA A 359 -7.47 -27.65 -0.63
N ILE A 360 -8.48 -28.27 -1.27
CA ILE A 360 -9.61 -28.88 -0.57
C ILE A 360 -9.14 -30.03 0.33
N ARG A 361 -8.21 -30.88 -0.16
CA ARG A 361 -7.63 -31.95 0.67
C ARG A 361 -6.89 -31.38 1.89
N ALA A 362 -6.03 -30.38 1.66
CA ALA A 362 -5.31 -29.69 2.74
C ALA A 362 -6.28 -29.05 3.75
N ALA A 363 -7.34 -28.40 3.28
CA ALA A 363 -8.34 -27.78 4.12
C ALA A 363 -9.10 -28.78 5.00
N ASN A 364 -9.41 -29.96 4.46
CA ASN A 364 -10.05 -31.04 5.22
C ASN A 364 -9.10 -31.69 6.25
N GLU A 365 -7.80 -31.78 5.94
CA GLU A 365 -6.78 -32.28 6.88
C GLU A 365 -6.54 -31.30 8.05
N LEU A 366 -6.39 -30.01 7.75
CA LEU A 366 -6.23 -28.95 8.75
C LEU A 366 -7.52 -28.71 9.54
N GLY A 367 -8.66 -29.02 8.93
CA GLY A 367 -10.02 -28.74 9.40
C GLY A 367 -10.39 -27.27 9.19
N TYR A 368 -11.64 -27.01 8.79
CA TYR A 368 -12.15 -25.65 8.64
C TYR A 368 -12.31 -24.91 9.98
N PRO A 369 -12.30 -23.55 9.99
CA PRO A 369 -11.95 -22.68 8.87
C PRO A 369 -10.45 -22.68 8.54
N VAL A 370 -10.10 -22.32 7.30
CA VAL A 370 -8.72 -22.18 6.80
C VAL A 370 -8.54 -20.85 6.05
N LEU A 371 -7.32 -20.34 6.03
CA LEU A 371 -6.91 -19.18 5.24
C LEU A 371 -6.25 -19.66 3.94
N VAL A 372 -6.79 -19.25 2.80
CA VAL A 372 -6.23 -19.53 1.47
C VAL A 372 -5.57 -18.25 0.96
N ARG A 373 -4.30 -18.33 0.55
CA ARG A 373 -3.54 -17.18 0.05
C ARG A 373 -2.54 -17.57 -1.06
N PRO A 374 -2.28 -16.71 -2.05
CA PRO A 374 -1.16 -16.87 -2.98
C PRO A 374 0.15 -16.57 -2.24
N SER A 375 1.24 -17.13 -2.76
CA SER A 375 2.60 -16.76 -2.34
C SER A 375 3.00 -15.37 -2.88
N TYR A 376 4.00 -14.73 -2.26
CA TYR A 376 4.62 -13.46 -2.69
C TYR A 376 3.67 -12.25 -2.88
N VAL A 377 2.73 -12.05 -1.93
CA VAL A 377 1.77 -10.93 -1.98
C VAL A 377 1.85 -10.01 -0.77
N LEU A 378 1.57 -8.72 -0.99
CA LEU A 378 1.48 -7.70 0.05
C LEU A 378 0.07 -7.20 0.28
N GLY A 379 -0.17 -6.72 1.50
CA GLY A 379 -1.46 -6.13 1.85
C GLY A 379 -2.58 -7.16 1.79
N GLY A 380 -2.24 -8.45 1.97
CA GLY A 380 -3.16 -9.58 1.85
C GLY A 380 -3.84 -9.74 0.50
N GLN A 381 -3.20 -9.29 -0.60
CA GLN A 381 -3.78 -9.39 -1.93
C GLN A 381 -4.09 -10.85 -2.28
N GLY A 382 -5.35 -11.14 -2.62
CA GLY A 382 -5.74 -12.51 -2.92
C GLY A 382 -5.73 -13.44 -1.71
N MET A 383 -5.92 -12.96 -0.47
CA MET A 383 -6.22 -13.81 0.68
C MET A 383 -7.73 -13.96 0.96
N GLN A 384 -8.19 -15.15 1.40
CA GLN A 384 -9.57 -15.37 1.84
C GLN A 384 -9.68 -16.47 2.90
N ILE A 385 -10.59 -16.27 3.86
CA ILE A 385 -10.95 -17.30 4.84
C ILE A 385 -12.05 -18.18 4.26
N ALA A 386 -11.75 -19.46 4.06
CA ALA A 386 -12.68 -20.49 3.62
C ALA A 386 -13.22 -21.27 4.82
N ILE A 387 -14.53 -21.55 4.85
CA ILE A 387 -15.17 -22.34 5.91
C ILE A 387 -15.75 -23.66 5.39
N ASN A 388 -15.75 -23.85 4.07
CA ASN A 388 -16.18 -25.07 3.41
C ASN A 388 -15.49 -25.23 2.03
N ASP A 389 -15.64 -26.41 1.42
CA ASP A 389 -15.00 -26.75 0.14
C ASP A 389 -15.41 -25.83 -1.02
N GLN A 390 -16.65 -25.32 -1.04
CA GLN A 390 -17.12 -24.43 -2.11
C GLN A 390 -16.40 -23.09 -2.10
N ASP A 391 -16.04 -22.58 -0.91
CA ASP A 391 -15.28 -21.34 -0.80
C ASP A 391 -13.87 -21.51 -1.37
N VAL A 392 -13.22 -22.65 -1.08
CA VAL A 392 -11.87 -22.96 -1.58
C VAL A 392 -11.86 -23.03 -3.11
N ASP A 393 -12.80 -23.75 -3.71
CA ASP A 393 -12.90 -23.92 -5.16
C ASP A 393 -13.15 -22.58 -5.89
N GLN A 394 -14.13 -21.80 -5.41
CA GLN A 394 -14.40 -20.47 -5.97
C GLN A 394 -13.18 -19.57 -5.90
N TYR A 395 -12.45 -19.63 -4.79
CA TYR A 395 -11.33 -18.73 -4.56
C TYR A 395 -10.12 -19.04 -5.43
N ILE A 396 -9.79 -20.31 -5.57
CA ILE A 396 -8.69 -20.74 -6.43
C ILE A 396 -9.00 -20.43 -7.89
N GLY A 397 -10.27 -20.53 -8.29
CA GLY A 397 -10.74 -20.05 -9.59
C GLY A 397 -10.55 -18.55 -9.83
N ILE A 398 -10.45 -17.72 -8.77
CA ILE A 398 -10.12 -16.29 -8.84
C ILE A 398 -8.60 -16.10 -8.87
N ILE A 399 -7.85 -16.75 -7.96
CA ILE A 399 -6.38 -16.66 -7.90
C ILE A 399 -5.76 -17.04 -9.25
N ASN A 400 -6.20 -18.15 -9.85
CA ASN A 400 -5.66 -18.65 -11.13
C ASN A 400 -5.92 -17.74 -12.33
N ARG A 401 -6.80 -16.74 -12.22
CA ARG A 401 -7.00 -15.72 -13.25
C ARG A 401 -5.99 -14.57 -13.16
N ILE A 402 -5.34 -14.42 -12.01
CA ILE A 402 -4.47 -13.29 -11.68
C ILE A 402 -3.01 -13.73 -11.59
N ALA A 403 -2.73 -14.94 -11.08
CA ALA A 403 -1.39 -15.48 -10.91
C ALA A 403 -1.27 -16.88 -11.56
N GLN A 404 -0.25 -17.09 -12.41
CA GLN A 404 0.01 -18.40 -13.04
C GLN A 404 1.33 -19.06 -12.62
N GLU A 405 2.20 -18.38 -11.86
CA GLU A 405 3.57 -18.89 -11.60
C GLU A 405 3.86 -19.29 -10.14
N HIS A 406 2.99 -18.93 -9.17
CA HIS A 406 3.28 -19.10 -7.74
C HIS A 406 2.34 -20.10 -7.05
N PRO A 407 2.83 -20.84 -6.03
CA PRO A 407 2.00 -21.76 -5.26
C PRO A 407 0.95 -21.04 -4.40
N ILE A 408 -0.08 -21.79 -3.99
CA ILE A 408 -1.14 -21.37 -3.07
C ILE A 408 -0.87 -21.99 -1.70
N LEU A 409 -1.02 -21.21 -0.64
CA LEU A 409 -0.86 -21.64 0.74
C LEU A 409 -2.24 -21.79 1.39
N VAL A 410 -2.46 -22.92 2.06
CA VAL A 410 -3.65 -23.19 2.87
C VAL A 410 -3.20 -23.34 4.32
N ASP A 411 -3.49 -22.34 5.14
CA ASP A 411 -3.10 -22.26 6.56
C ASP A 411 -4.32 -22.45 7.47
N LYS A 412 -4.14 -23.09 8.63
CA LYS A 412 -5.20 -23.20 9.64
C LYS A 412 -5.52 -21.80 10.16
N TYR A 413 -6.79 -21.41 10.07
CA TYR A 413 -7.23 -20.16 10.66
C TYR A 413 -7.26 -20.28 12.19
N LEU A 414 -6.56 -19.37 12.86
CA LEU A 414 -6.53 -19.25 14.32
C LEU A 414 -7.36 -18.04 14.75
N GLN A 415 -8.36 -18.27 15.61
CA GLN A 415 -9.15 -17.20 16.20
C GLN A 415 -8.43 -16.67 17.45
N GLY A 416 -7.73 -15.55 17.31
CA GLY A 416 -7.00 -14.91 18.40
C GLY A 416 -6.86 -13.41 18.22
N LYS A 417 -6.13 -12.78 19.15
CA LYS A 417 -5.76 -11.36 19.07
C LYS A 417 -4.54 -11.21 18.19
N GLU A 418 -4.66 -10.39 17.15
CA GLU A 418 -3.52 -10.06 16.30
C GLU A 418 -2.69 -8.97 16.98
N ILE A 419 -1.38 -9.20 17.02
CA ILE A 419 -0.41 -8.33 17.66
C ILE A 419 0.65 -7.96 16.64
N GLU A 420 1.03 -6.69 16.61
CA GLU A 420 2.10 -6.18 15.76
C GLU A 420 3.22 -5.61 16.63
N VAL A 421 4.46 -5.90 16.25
CA VAL A 421 5.67 -5.45 16.93
C VAL A 421 6.65 -4.91 15.91
N ASP A 422 7.07 -3.66 16.10
CA ASP A 422 8.24 -3.11 15.43
C ASP A 422 9.44 -3.17 16.38
N ALA A 423 10.60 -3.54 15.86
CA ALA A 423 11.84 -3.58 16.61
C ALA A 423 13.04 -3.10 15.79
N VAL A 424 14.06 -2.61 16.49
CA VAL A 424 15.38 -2.30 15.93
C VAL A 424 16.38 -3.34 16.46
N CYS A 425 17.23 -3.86 15.59
CA CYS A 425 18.27 -4.83 15.92
C CYS A 425 19.65 -4.34 15.47
N ASP A 426 20.64 -4.36 16.36
CA ASP A 426 22.04 -3.97 16.06
C ASP A 426 22.95 -5.17 15.72
N GLY A 427 22.33 -6.30 15.40
CA GLY A 427 22.96 -7.60 15.15
C GLY A 427 23.20 -8.44 16.40
N GLU A 428 23.07 -7.87 17.61
CA GLU A 428 23.20 -8.60 18.87
C GLU A 428 21.95 -8.44 19.74
N ASP A 429 21.59 -7.18 20.02
CA ASP A 429 20.49 -6.78 20.87
C ASP A 429 19.31 -6.28 20.04
N ILE A 430 18.12 -6.37 20.62
CA ILE A 430 16.90 -5.78 20.05
C ILE A 430 16.40 -4.65 20.93
N LEU A 431 15.65 -3.73 20.34
CA LEU A 431 14.83 -2.75 21.04
C LEU A 431 13.42 -2.79 20.47
N ILE A 432 12.44 -3.02 21.32
CA ILE A 432 11.01 -2.97 20.97
C ILE A 432 10.42 -1.72 21.62
N PRO A 433 10.05 -0.67 20.86
CA PRO A 433 9.43 0.54 21.40
C PRO A 433 8.08 0.27 22.08
N GLY A 434 7.35 -0.74 21.61
CA GLY A 434 6.02 -1.05 22.09
C GLY A 434 5.38 -2.26 21.42
N ILE A 435 4.38 -2.83 22.08
CA ILE A 435 3.53 -3.89 21.53
C ILE A 435 2.18 -3.30 21.19
N MET A 436 1.72 -3.53 19.95
CA MET A 436 0.48 -2.98 19.41
C MET A 436 -0.54 -4.10 19.27
N GLU A 437 -1.75 -3.90 19.77
CA GLU A 437 -2.83 -4.89 19.79
C GLU A 437 -3.98 -4.48 18.87
N HIS A 438 -4.45 -5.37 18.01
CA HIS A 438 -5.62 -5.10 17.18
C HIS A 438 -6.92 -5.31 17.95
N ILE A 439 -7.90 -4.43 17.72
CA ILE A 439 -9.27 -4.59 18.24
C ILE A 439 -9.93 -5.76 17.52
N GLU A 440 -9.91 -5.73 16.20
CA GLU A 440 -10.40 -6.78 15.32
C GLU A 440 -9.64 -8.09 15.58
N ARG A 441 -10.36 -9.21 15.59
CA ARG A 441 -9.75 -10.55 15.62
C ARG A 441 -8.98 -10.81 14.31
N ALA A 442 -8.00 -11.72 14.39
CA ALA A 442 -7.23 -12.15 13.21
C ALA A 442 -8.15 -12.49 12.04
N GLY A 443 -7.81 -12.07 10.83
CA GLY A 443 -8.63 -12.24 9.62
C GLY A 443 -9.15 -10.95 9.00
N ILE A 444 -9.00 -9.82 9.71
CA ILE A 444 -9.01 -8.48 9.12
C ILE A 444 -7.56 -8.01 9.07
N HIS A 445 -7.12 -7.59 7.89
CA HIS A 445 -5.74 -7.20 7.65
C HIS A 445 -5.27 -6.12 8.63
N SER A 446 -4.04 -6.22 9.15
CA SER A 446 -3.42 -5.25 10.09
C SER A 446 -3.61 -3.79 9.70
N GLY A 447 -3.44 -3.47 8.42
CA GLY A 447 -3.66 -2.13 7.87
C GLY A 447 -5.10 -1.59 7.99
N ASP A 448 -6.11 -2.47 8.02
CA ASP A 448 -7.54 -2.16 8.13
C ASP A 448 -8.09 -2.38 9.55
N SER A 449 -7.22 -2.79 10.48
CA SER A 449 -7.57 -2.99 11.89
C SER A 449 -7.26 -1.75 12.72
N ILE A 450 -8.06 -1.55 13.77
CA ILE A 450 -7.79 -0.55 14.81
C ILE A 450 -6.67 -1.09 15.68
N SER A 451 -5.55 -0.36 15.72
CA SER A 451 -4.37 -0.75 16.50
C SER A 451 -4.29 0.06 17.79
N VAL A 452 -4.06 -0.62 18.91
CA VAL A 452 -4.02 -0.06 20.26
C VAL A 452 -2.61 -0.20 20.82
N TYR A 453 -2.02 0.91 21.21
CA TYR A 453 -0.82 0.95 22.02
C TYR A 453 -1.10 1.66 23.37
N PRO A 454 -0.58 1.15 24.49
CA PRO A 454 0.03 -0.17 24.66
C PRO A 454 -1.01 -1.30 24.57
N ALA A 455 -0.55 -2.51 24.24
CA ALA A 455 -1.37 -3.72 24.28
C ALA A 455 -1.99 -3.94 25.67
N ARG A 456 -3.30 -4.22 25.71
CA ARG A 456 -4.13 -4.13 26.91
C ARG A 456 -4.67 -5.47 27.39
N THR A 457 -5.06 -6.36 26.47
CA THR A 457 -5.82 -7.56 26.83
C THR A 457 -4.96 -8.82 26.92
N ILE A 458 -3.75 -8.80 26.35
CA ILE A 458 -2.80 -9.91 26.44
C ILE A 458 -2.08 -9.94 27.80
N SER A 459 -1.73 -11.15 28.25
CA SER A 459 -1.03 -11.37 29.52
C SER A 459 0.43 -10.89 29.48
N ASP A 460 1.02 -10.62 30.65
CA ASP A 460 2.46 -10.33 30.75
C ASP A 460 3.33 -11.51 30.28
N THR A 461 2.81 -12.74 30.40
CA THR A 461 3.47 -13.95 29.88
C THR A 461 3.52 -13.90 28.36
N ALA A 462 2.40 -13.58 27.70
CA ALA A 462 2.36 -13.41 26.25
C ALA A 462 3.30 -12.28 25.79
N LYS A 463 3.33 -11.13 26.48
CA LYS A 463 4.26 -10.02 26.19
C LYS A 463 5.73 -10.47 26.26
N LYS A 464 6.12 -11.22 27.29
CA LYS A 464 7.48 -11.78 27.42
C LYS A 464 7.80 -12.80 26.33
N THR A 465 6.84 -13.64 25.96
CA THR A 465 7.00 -14.60 24.85
C THR A 465 7.20 -13.87 23.52
N ILE A 466 6.45 -12.80 23.26
CA ILE A 466 6.60 -11.95 22.08
C ILE A 466 7.98 -11.31 22.04
N GLU A 467 8.46 -10.74 23.14
CA GLU A 467 9.81 -10.16 23.25
C GLU A 467 10.89 -11.21 22.95
N GLU A 468 10.77 -12.39 23.56
CA GLU A 468 11.71 -13.50 23.36
C GLU A 468 11.70 -14.01 21.91
N TYR A 469 10.52 -14.17 21.31
CA TYR A 469 10.39 -14.60 19.91
C TYR A 469 10.98 -13.56 18.96
N THR A 470 10.72 -12.28 19.22
CA THR A 470 11.30 -11.17 18.45
C THR A 470 12.83 -11.22 18.48
N ARG A 471 13.41 -11.45 19.67
CA ARG A 471 14.87 -11.58 19.83
C ARG A 471 15.45 -12.76 19.06
N ARG A 472 14.80 -13.93 19.13
CA ARG A 472 15.26 -15.15 18.44
C ARG A 472 15.16 -15.01 16.94
N LEU A 473 14.05 -14.46 16.43
CA LEU A 473 13.83 -14.20 15.01
C LEU A 473 14.84 -13.19 14.47
N ALA A 474 15.01 -12.05 15.15
CA ALA A 474 15.98 -11.03 14.75
C ALA A 474 17.40 -11.59 14.67
N LYS A 475 17.78 -12.45 15.62
CA LYS A 475 19.09 -13.13 15.62
C LYS A 475 19.21 -14.17 14.51
N SER A 476 18.20 -15.00 14.30
CA SER A 476 18.21 -16.07 13.29
C SER A 476 18.29 -15.51 11.87
N LEU A 477 17.49 -14.46 11.60
CA LEU A 477 17.48 -13.71 10.36
C LEU A 477 18.65 -12.71 10.24
N ARG A 478 19.54 -12.64 11.25
CA ARG A 478 20.69 -11.70 11.30
C ARG A 478 20.28 -10.28 10.91
N VAL A 479 19.19 -9.81 11.50
CA VAL A 479 18.63 -8.48 11.22
C VAL A 479 19.62 -7.41 11.66
N LEU A 480 19.79 -6.40 10.81
CA LEU A 480 20.55 -5.19 11.10
C LEU A 480 19.72 -3.98 10.63
N GLY A 481 19.20 -3.20 11.57
CA GLY A 481 18.20 -2.17 11.29
C GLY A 481 16.84 -2.58 11.84
N MET A 482 15.80 -2.58 11.00
CA MET A 482 14.41 -2.81 11.44
C MET A 482 13.89 -4.23 11.18
N ILE A 483 12.97 -4.67 12.03
CA ILE A 483 12.13 -5.85 11.84
C ILE A 483 10.74 -5.55 12.38
N ASN A 484 9.72 -5.92 11.60
CA ASN A 484 8.33 -5.94 11.99
C ASN A 484 7.87 -7.40 12.07
N ILE A 485 7.10 -7.75 13.10
CA ILE A 485 6.61 -9.11 13.30
C ILE A 485 5.13 -9.05 13.68
N GLN A 486 4.34 -9.88 13.03
CA GLN A 486 2.92 -10.06 13.33
C GLN A 486 2.71 -11.41 14.02
N PHE A 487 1.94 -11.39 15.10
CA PHE A 487 1.61 -12.56 15.91
C PHE A 487 0.10 -12.73 16.07
N ILE A 488 -0.33 -13.96 16.37
CA ILE A 488 -1.66 -14.27 16.90
C ILE A 488 -1.49 -14.79 18.33
N VAL A 489 -2.20 -14.18 19.27
CA VAL A 489 -2.27 -14.62 20.67
C VAL A 489 -3.60 -15.32 20.93
N CYS A 490 -3.53 -16.61 21.27
CA CYS A 490 -4.66 -17.47 21.62
C CYS A 490 -4.54 -17.89 23.08
N GLY A 491 -5.14 -17.11 23.99
CA GLY A 491 -4.92 -17.29 25.43
C GLY A 491 -3.48 -16.94 25.80
N GLU A 492 -2.67 -17.94 26.14
CA GLU A 492 -1.24 -17.78 26.46
C GLU A 492 -0.31 -18.22 25.32
N GLU A 493 -0.85 -18.85 24.27
CA GLU A 493 -0.08 -19.32 23.12
C GLU A 493 0.12 -18.19 22.11
N VAL A 494 1.36 -17.96 21.70
CA VAL A 494 1.76 -16.93 20.74
C VAL A 494 2.23 -17.61 19.46
N TYR A 495 1.61 -17.30 18.32
CA TYR A 495 1.95 -17.84 17.01
C TYR A 495 2.46 -16.73 16.10
N VAL A 496 3.49 -17.00 15.29
CA VAL A 496 3.94 -16.04 14.26
C VAL A 496 3.09 -16.16 13.00
N ILE A 497 2.68 -15.02 12.45
CA ILE A 497 2.04 -14.91 11.14
C ILE A 497 3.12 -14.70 10.07
N GLU A 498 3.82 -13.57 10.17
CA GLU A 498 4.82 -13.12 9.22
C GLU A 498 5.90 -12.27 9.91
N VAL A 499 7.07 -12.20 9.27
CA VAL A 499 8.19 -11.37 9.69
C VAL A 499 8.64 -10.54 8.50
N ASN A 500 8.72 -9.24 8.68
CA ASN A 500 9.11 -8.27 7.68
C ASN A 500 10.40 -7.58 8.16
N PRO A 501 11.60 -7.97 7.73
CA PRO A 501 12.88 -7.38 8.15
C PRO A 501 13.14 -6.01 7.50
N ARG A 502 12.17 -5.10 7.68
CA ARG A 502 12.07 -3.79 7.06
C ARG A 502 11.14 -2.88 7.86
N SER A 503 11.00 -1.63 7.42
CA SER A 503 9.96 -0.76 7.95
C SER A 503 8.56 -1.30 7.66
N SER A 504 7.66 -1.02 8.60
CA SER A 504 6.23 -1.24 8.51
C SER A 504 5.50 0.11 8.42
N ARG A 505 4.19 0.04 8.17
CA ARG A 505 3.34 1.24 8.21
C ARG A 505 3.10 1.76 9.63
N THR A 506 3.39 0.97 10.67
CA THR A 506 3.15 1.37 12.06
C THR A 506 4.27 2.24 12.64
N VAL A 507 5.45 2.22 12.02
CA VAL A 507 6.65 2.96 12.46
C VAL A 507 6.40 4.44 12.75
N PRO A 508 5.71 5.23 11.89
CA PRO A 508 5.55 6.66 12.16
C PRO A 508 4.73 6.94 13.43
N TYR A 509 3.65 6.19 13.65
CA TYR A 509 2.78 6.47 14.80
C TYR A 509 3.42 5.96 16.09
N ILE A 510 4.03 4.78 16.09
CA ILE A 510 4.68 4.25 17.29
C ILE A 510 5.92 5.09 17.67
N SER A 511 6.67 5.62 16.68
CA SER A 511 7.75 6.58 16.94
C SER A 511 7.24 7.85 17.64
N LYS A 512 6.10 8.40 17.18
CA LYS A 512 5.49 9.61 17.75
C LYS A 512 4.94 9.39 19.16
N VAL A 513 4.39 8.21 19.44
CA VAL A 513 3.71 7.94 20.72
C VAL A 513 4.69 7.49 21.80
N THR A 514 5.77 6.81 21.42
CA THR A 514 6.81 6.35 22.35
C THR A 514 7.90 7.40 22.57
N GLY A 515 8.02 8.39 21.69
CA GLY A 515 9.14 9.34 21.66
C GLY A 515 10.46 8.72 21.17
N ILE A 516 10.45 7.45 20.74
CA ILE A 516 11.63 6.75 20.26
C ILE A 516 11.78 7.00 18.75
N PRO A 517 12.88 7.61 18.29
CA PRO A 517 13.11 7.85 16.87
C PRO A 517 13.58 6.57 16.17
N ILE A 518 12.64 5.67 15.86
CA ILE A 518 12.93 4.32 15.37
C ILE A 518 13.77 4.32 14.09
N VAL A 519 13.41 5.15 13.11
CA VAL A 519 14.13 5.20 11.83
C VAL A 519 15.54 5.77 12.01
N PRO A 520 15.77 6.91 12.69
CA PRO A 520 17.12 7.35 13.00
C PRO A 520 17.94 6.31 13.79
N LEU A 521 17.34 5.63 14.76
CA LEU A 521 17.98 4.58 15.52
C LEU A 521 18.39 3.41 14.62
N ALA A 522 17.49 2.97 13.74
CA ALA A 522 17.76 1.93 12.75
C ALA A 522 18.91 2.32 11.81
N THR A 523 18.95 3.56 11.33
CA THR A 523 20.06 4.08 10.50
C THR A 523 21.39 4.04 11.25
N GLN A 524 21.42 4.45 12.52
CA GLN A 524 22.64 4.42 13.33
C GLN A 524 23.16 3.00 13.54
N VAL A 525 22.28 2.03 13.82
CA VAL A 525 22.73 0.63 13.99
C VAL A 525 23.20 0.03 12.65
N ILE A 526 22.60 0.40 11.52
CA ILE A 526 23.07 0.03 10.17
C ILE A 526 24.51 0.50 9.94
N LEU A 527 24.88 1.65 10.51
CA LEU A 527 26.22 2.23 10.46
C LEU A 527 27.19 1.65 11.50
N GLY A 528 26.72 0.74 12.36
CA GLY A 528 27.54 -0.02 13.31
C GLY A 528 27.46 0.44 14.75
N HIS A 529 26.60 1.41 15.08
CA HIS A 529 26.34 1.79 16.47
C HIS A 529 25.59 0.68 17.22
N LYS A 530 25.87 0.54 18.51
CA LYS A 530 25.15 -0.40 19.39
C LYS A 530 24.05 0.30 20.15
N LEU A 531 22.92 -0.39 20.35
CA LEU A 531 21.74 0.16 21.05
C LEU A 531 22.10 0.65 22.47
N LYS A 532 22.95 -0.10 23.16
CA LYS A 532 23.47 0.26 24.49
C LYS A 532 24.25 1.58 24.48
N ASP A 533 25.06 1.81 23.46
CA ASP A 533 25.88 3.03 23.32
C ASP A 533 25.00 4.25 22.98
N LEU A 534 23.86 4.01 22.35
CA LEU A 534 22.84 5.03 22.06
C LEU A 534 21.91 5.31 23.25
N GLY A 535 22.19 4.72 24.42
CA GLY A 535 21.49 4.98 25.67
C GLY A 535 20.24 4.13 25.90
N TYR A 536 20.02 3.10 25.10
CA TYR A 536 18.85 2.23 25.22
C TYR A 536 19.15 0.94 25.97
N THR A 537 18.18 0.48 26.76
CA THR A 537 18.22 -0.86 27.37
C THR A 537 17.65 -1.87 26.36
N PRO A 538 18.35 -2.96 26.02
CA PRO A 538 17.81 -3.98 25.14
C PRO A 538 16.49 -4.59 25.64
N GLY A 539 15.61 -4.92 24.71
CA GLY A 539 14.31 -5.54 24.97
C GLY A 539 13.13 -4.58 24.80
N LEU A 540 12.01 -4.96 25.41
CA LEU A 540 10.77 -4.18 25.42
C LEU A 540 10.93 -2.92 26.28
N GLN A 541 10.69 -1.75 25.68
CA GLN A 541 10.73 -0.48 26.37
C GLN A 541 9.51 -0.30 27.28
N PRO A 542 9.62 0.51 28.35
CA PRO A 542 8.48 0.82 29.22
C PRO A 542 7.30 1.40 28.44
N GLU A 543 6.10 0.96 28.77
CA GLU A 543 4.87 1.48 28.15
C GLU A 543 4.70 2.98 28.41
N ALA A 544 4.28 3.72 27.39
CA ALA A 544 3.95 5.13 27.55
C ALA A 544 2.76 5.32 28.50
N LYS A 545 2.67 6.51 29.10
CA LYS A 545 1.55 6.89 29.99
C LYS A 545 0.22 7.10 29.23
N HIS A 546 0.29 7.22 27.91
CA HIS A 546 -0.85 7.50 27.06
C HIS A 546 -1.24 6.25 26.28
N PHE A 547 -2.54 6.08 26.08
CA PHE A 547 -3.07 5.21 25.05
C PHE A 547 -3.09 5.95 23.72
N ALA A 548 -2.64 5.28 22.68
CA ALA A 548 -2.77 5.71 21.30
C ALA A 548 -3.54 4.65 20.52
N ILE A 549 -4.56 5.11 19.80
CA ILE A 549 -5.45 4.26 19.01
C ILE A 549 -5.38 4.72 17.58
N LYS A 550 -4.68 3.94 16.76
CA LYS A 550 -4.58 4.14 15.32
C LYS A 550 -5.81 3.53 14.66
N MET A 551 -6.61 4.37 14.01
CA MET A 551 -7.85 4.01 13.35
C MET A 551 -7.71 4.17 11.84
N PRO A 552 -8.00 3.13 11.04
CA PRO A 552 -7.96 3.21 9.59
C PRO A 552 -9.09 4.07 9.03
N VAL A 553 -8.82 4.73 7.91
CA VAL A 553 -9.77 5.55 7.16
C VAL A 553 -9.97 4.95 5.78
N PHE A 554 -11.24 4.83 5.37
CA PHE A 554 -11.64 4.22 4.11
C PHE A 554 -12.25 5.26 3.16
N SER A 555 -12.06 5.07 1.86
CA SER A 555 -12.63 5.92 0.80
C SER A 555 -13.77 5.21 0.05
N PHE A 556 -14.53 4.35 0.73
CA PHE A 556 -15.55 3.50 0.10
C PHE A 556 -16.68 4.29 -0.59
N GLU A 557 -17.01 5.48 -0.09
CA GLU A 557 -17.96 6.41 -0.68
C GLU A 557 -17.53 6.88 -2.08
N LYS A 558 -16.22 6.89 -2.38
CA LYS A 558 -15.66 7.31 -3.68
C LYS A 558 -15.65 6.19 -4.71
N ILE A 559 -15.55 4.93 -4.27
CA ILE A 559 -15.34 3.78 -5.17
C ILE A 559 -16.66 3.02 -5.40
N ARG A 560 -17.47 3.53 -6.34
CA ARG A 560 -18.77 2.92 -6.68
C ARG A 560 -18.64 1.49 -7.20
N GLY A 561 -19.49 0.60 -6.71
CA GLY A 561 -19.50 -0.82 -7.08
C GLY A 561 -18.48 -1.69 -6.32
N ALA A 562 -17.60 -1.10 -5.51
CA ALA A 562 -16.71 -1.86 -4.64
C ALA A 562 -17.44 -2.46 -3.45
N ASP A 563 -17.04 -3.67 -3.03
CA ASP A 563 -17.46 -4.22 -1.74
C ASP A 563 -16.63 -3.60 -0.61
N ILE A 564 -17.35 -3.13 0.40
CA ILE A 564 -16.85 -2.40 1.56
C ILE A 564 -16.56 -3.32 2.76
N SER A 565 -16.75 -4.63 2.57
CA SER A 565 -16.41 -5.64 3.56
C SER A 565 -14.91 -5.60 3.89
N LEU A 566 -14.60 -5.66 5.19
CA LEU A 566 -13.23 -5.88 5.67
C LEU A 566 -12.92 -7.37 5.63
N GLY A 567 -11.65 -7.68 5.39
CA GLY A 567 -11.15 -9.05 5.31
C GLY A 567 -9.63 -9.06 5.32
N PRO A 568 -8.99 -10.15 4.88
CA PRO A 568 -7.55 -10.28 4.95
C PRO A 568 -6.82 -9.42 3.90
N GLU A 569 -7.52 -8.84 2.92
CA GLU A 569 -6.96 -7.85 1.99
C GLU A 569 -7.21 -6.41 2.49
N MET A 570 -6.14 -5.60 2.55
CA MET A 570 -6.19 -4.19 2.95
C MET A 570 -6.92 -3.32 1.93
N LYS A 571 -7.79 -2.42 2.42
CA LYS A 571 -8.59 -1.47 1.62
C LYS A 571 -8.56 -0.03 2.14
N SER A 572 -8.03 0.22 3.33
CA SER A 572 -7.89 1.56 3.88
C SER A 572 -6.92 2.42 3.06
N THR A 573 -7.21 3.72 3.01
CA THR A 573 -6.45 4.72 2.25
C THR A 573 -5.61 5.62 3.14
N GLY A 574 -5.73 5.49 4.46
CA GLY A 574 -4.98 6.27 5.43
C GLY A 574 -5.39 5.92 6.85
N GLU A 575 -4.93 6.72 7.81
CA GLU A 575 -5.15 6.49 9.23
C GLU A 575 -5.24 7.79 10.01
N CYS A 576 -5.86 7.73 11.19
CA CYS A 576 -5.89 8.79 12.17
C CYS A 576 -5.57 8.24 13.56
N LEU A 577 -5.18 9.12 14.48
CA LEU A 577 -4.67 8.74 15.80
C LEU A 577 -5.49 9.42 16.91
N GLY A 578 -6.11 8.62 17.78
CA GLY A 578 -6.71 9.08 19.01
C GLY A 578 -5.77 8.87 20.19
N ILE A 579 -5.39 9.94 20.91
CA ILE A 579 -4.46 9.85 22.05
C ILE A 579 -5.11 10.41 23.32
N SER A 580 -4.98 9.69 24.43
CA SER A 580 -5.31 10.16 25.78
C SER A 580 -4.65 9.28 26.84
N GLU A 581 -4.51 9.77 28.06
CA GLU A 581 -4.19 8.94 29.25
C GLU A 581 -5.29 7.90 29.54
N SER A 582 -6.51 8.11 29.03
CA SER A 582 -7.62 7.16 29.15
C SER A 582 -7.88 6.42 27.84
N PHE A 583 -7.88 5.09 27.89
CA PHE A 583 -8.21 4.24 26.74
C PHE A 583 -9.55 4.63 26.08
N ASN A 584 -10.60 4.81 26.88
CA ASN A 584 -11.94 5.09 26.35
C ASN A 584 -12.02 6.46 25.67
N GLU A 585 -11.24 7.43 26.14
CA GLU A 585 -11.17 8.75 25.52
C GLU A 585 -10.35 8.71 24.23
N ALA A 586 -9.21 8.00 24.24
CA ALA A 586 -8.40 7.76 23.04
C ALA A 586 -9.23 7.07 21.95
N LEU A 587 -10.04 6.07 22.33
CA LEU A 587 -10.87 5.29 21.40
C LEU A 587 -11.95 6.16 20.78
N TYR A 588 -12.60 6.98 21.61
CA TYR A 588 -13.60 7.92 21.13
C TYR A 588 -13.02 8.98 20.20
N LYS A 589 -11.83 9.53 20.51
CA LYS A 589 -11.10 10.44 19.62
C LYS A 589 -10.74 9.78 18.28
N ALA A 590 -10.35 8.51 18.30
CA ALA A 590 -10.04 7.77 17.08
C ALA A 590 -11.28 7.61 16.19
N PHE A 591 -12.44 7.25 16.75
CA PHE A 591 -13.71 7.22 16.01
C PHE A 591 -14.10 8.58 15.45
N LEU A 592 -13.98 9.65 16.25
CA LEU A 592 -14.23 11.01 15.77
C LEU A 592 -13.28 11.42 14.64
N GLY A 593 -11.99 11.09 14.76
CA GLY A 593 -10.96 11.36 13.74
C GLY A 593 -11.23 10.66 12.42
N ALA A 594 -11.80 9.46 12.46
CA ALA A 594 -12.24 8.71 11.28
C ALA A 594 -13.61 9.17 10.73
N GLY A 595 -14.20 10.24 11.30
CA GLY A 595 -15.46 10.82 10.83
C GLY A 595 -16.72 10.17 11.40
N ILE A 596 -16.61 9.22 12.34
CA ILE A 596 -17.75 8.56 12.97
C ILE A 596 -18.29 9.43 14.10
N ASN A 597 -19.15 10.38 13.73
CA ASN A 597 -19.80 11.30 14.67
C ASN A 597 -21.24 10.84 15.01
N LEU A 598 -21.38 10.20 16.17
CA LEU A 598 -22.64 9.61 16.68
C LEU A 598 -22.94 10.10 18.11
N PRO A 599 -24.22 10.16 18.53
CA PRO A 599 -25.45 9.86 17.77
C PRO A 599 -26.10 11.09 17.11
N LYS A 600 -26.93 10.88 16.07
CA LYS A 600 -27.78 11.93 15.46
C LYS A 600 -29.28 11.66 15.70
N HIS A 601 -29.76 10.46 15.38
CA HIS A 601 -31.16 10.04 15.49
C HIS A 601 -31.37 8.84 16.43
N LYS A 602 -30.29 8.14 16.83
CA LYS A 602 -30.29 6.89 17.60
C LYS A 602 -31.10 5.76 16.95
N ASN A 603 -31.11 5.67 15.63
CA ASN A 603 -31.63 4.48 14.93
C ASN A 603 -30.50 3.72 14.27
N MET A 604 -30.53 2.39 14.34
CA MET A 604 -29.52 1.54 13.72
C MET A 604 -30.13 0.33 13.03
N ILE A 605 -29.41 -0.20 12.04
CA ILE A 605 -29.72 -1.47 11.40
C ILE A 605 -28.70 -2.52 11.85
N ILE A 606 -29.15 -3.71 12.22
CA ILE A 606 -28.30 -4.88 12.51
C ILE A 606 -28.74 -6.03 11.61
N THR A 607 -27.81 -6.52 10.80
CA THR A 607 -27.99 -7.71 9.95
C THR A 607 -26.70 -8.51 9.97
N VAL A 608 -26.72 -9.68 10.60
CA VAL A 608 -25.49 -10.47 10.79
C VAL A 608 -25.62 -11.86 10.19
N ARG A 609 -24.48 -12.45 9.82
CA ARG A 609 -24.37 -13.84 9.38
C ARG A 609 -24.72 -14.79 10.53
N ASP A 610 -24.93 -16.05 10.20
CA ASP A 610 -25.50 -17.00 11.16
C ASP A 610 -24.56 -17.27 12.34
N GLU A 611 -23.25 -17.24 12.09
CA GLU A 611 -22.17 -17.48 13.06
C GLU A 611 -22.05 -16.34 14.07
N ASP A 612 -22.32 -15.11 13.64
CA ASP A 612 -22.15 -13.88 14.42
C ASP A 612 -23.37 -13.54 15.29
N LYS A 613 -24.44 -14.34 15.19
CA LYS A 613 -25.73 -14.11 15.87
C LYS A 613 -25.65 -14.18 17.39
N GLN A 614 -24.76 -15.00 17.95
CA GLN A 614 -24.61 -15.09 19.41
C GLN A 614 -23.79 -13.90 19.92
N ASP A 615 -22.70 -13.58 19.23
CA ASP A 615 -21.78 -12.50 19.59
C ASP A 615 -22.41 -11.11 19.50
N ILE A 616 -23.37 -10.89 18.58
CA ILE A 616 -24.05 -9.59 18.45
C ILE A 616 -25.02 -9.27 19.60
N ILE A 617 -25.53 -10.28 20.32
CA ILE A 617 -26.53 -10.10 21.38
C ILE A 617 -26.05 -9.12 22.47
N PRO A 618 -24.88 -9.32 23.12
CA PRO A 618 -24.39 -8.40 24.14
C PRO A 618 -24.15 -6.99 23.60
N ILE A 619 -23.64 -6.87 22.38
CA ILE A 619 -23.38 -5.58 21.71
C ILE A 619 -24.70 -4.83 21.46
N ALA A 620 -25.71 -5.51 20.92
CA ALA A 620 -27.01 -4.93 20.63
C ALA A 620 -27.74 -4.49 21.91
N LYS A 621 -27.58 -5.22 23.01
CA LYS A 621 -28.13 -4.83 24.32
C LYS A 621 -27.53 -3.51 24.81
N ARG A 622 -26.21 -3.34 24.69
CA ARG A 622 -25.50 -2.10 25.05
C ARG A 622 -25.97 -0.90 24.24
N PHE A 623 -26.12 -1.06 22.92
CA PHE A 623 -26.71 -0.02 22.08
C PHE A 623 -28.16 0.31 22.48
N GLN A 624 -28.98 -0.69 22.80
CA GLN A 624 -30.34 -0.46 23.31
C GLN A 624 -30.33 0.34 24.61
N ASP A 625 -29.40 0.05 25.52
CA ASP A 625 -29.27 0.74 26.82
C ASP A 625 -28.83 2.21 26.64
N LEU A 626 -28.06 2.50 25.59
CA LEU A 626 -27.77 3.88 25.13
C LEU A 626 -28.98 4.56 24.45
N GLY A 627 -30.09 3.86 24.27
CA GLY A 627 -31.33 4.35 23.69
C GLY A 627 -31.44 4.19 22.17
N TYR A 628 -30.63 3.33 21.55
CA TYR A 628 -30.78 3.05 20.12
C TYR A 628 -32.02 2.21 19.84
N LYS A 629 -32.76 2.62 18.81
CA LYS A 629 -33.82 1.82 18.20
C LYS A 629 -33.20 0.91 17.13
N ILE A 630 -33.32 -0.40 17.34
CA ILE A 630 -32.68 -1.41 16.50
C ILE A 630 -33.67 -1.93 15.46
N TYR A 631 -33.31 -1.86 14.20
CA TYR A 631 -33.99 -2.48 13.07
C TYR A 631 -33.16 -3.67 12.60
N ALA A 632 -33.79 -4.82 12.31
CA ALA A 632 -33.04 -6.02 11.93
C ALA A 632 -33.78 -6.88 10.91
N THR A 633 -33.03 -7.62 10.10
CA THR A 633 -33.58 -8.63 9.18
C THR A 633 -34.25 -9.76 9.98
N ARG A 634 -35.14 -10.52 9.34
CA ARG A 634 -35.99 -11.53 10.02
C ARG A 634 -35.21 -12.46 10.96
N SER A 635 -34.11 -13.04 10.49
CA SER A 635 -33.33 -14.01 11.26
C SER A 635 -32.63 -13.36 12.45
N THR A 636 -31.97 -12.23 12.24
CA THR A 636 -31.29 -11.46 13.29
C THR A 636 -32.29 -10.92 14.32
N ALA A 637 -33.43 -10.38 13.88
CA ALA A 637 -34.46 -9.85 14.76
C ALA A 637 -35.06 -10.91 15.70
N ASN A 638 -35.22 -12.15 15.22
CA ASN A 638 -35.71 -13.25 16.05
C ASN A 638 -34.74 -13.56 17.19
N VAL A 639 -33.45 -13.76 16.88
CA VAL A 639 -32.42 -14.05 17.89
C VAL A 639 -32.30 -12.93 18.92
N LEU A 640 -32.31 -11.68 18.47
CA LEU A 640 -32.26 -10.52 19.38
C LEU A 640 -33.47 -10.49 20.33
N LYS A 641 -34.69 -10.70 19.82
CA LYS A 641 -35.91 -10.70 20.63
C LYS A 641 -35.96 -11.85 21.65
N GLU A 642 -35.55 -13.05 21.23
CA GLU A 642 -35.48 -14.22 22.09
C GLU A 642 -34.52 -14.00 23.28
N ASN A 643 -33.52 -13.14 23.11
CA ASN A 643 -32.55 -12.78 24.13
C ASN A 643 -32.82 -11.40 24.80
N GLY A 644 -34.04 -10.88 24.69
CA GLY A 644 -34.49 -9.69 25.42
C GLY A 644 -34.09 -8.34 24.82
N VAL A 645 -33.57 -8.32 23.58
CA VAL A 645 -33.26 -7.09 22.83
C VAL A 645 -34.44 -6.72 21.93
N LYS A 646 -34.98 -5.51 22.09
CA LYS A 646 -36.10 -4.97 21.32
C LYS A 646 -35.65 -4.60 19.90
N ALA A 647 -35.79 -5.55 18.97
CA ALA A 647 -35.54 -5.32 17.55
C ALA A 647 -36.84 -5.16 16.74
N VAL A 648 -36.91 -4.17 15.84
CA VAL A 648 -37.97 -4.03 14.84
C VAL A 648 -37.62 -4.89 13.63
N ARG A 649 -38.37 -5.98 13.44
CA ARG A 649 -38.22 -6.83 12.25
C ARG A 649 -38.55 -6.00 11.01
N THR A 650 -37.61 -5.93 10.08
CA THR A 650 -37.74 -5.19 8.83
C THR A 650 -37.46 -6.10 7.64
N ASN A 651 -38.16 -5.87 6.53
CA ASN A 651 -38.00 -6.64 5.30
C ASN A 651 -36.66 -6.33 4.63
N LYS A 652 -36.11 -7.31 3.91
CA LYS A 652 -34.92 -7.13 3.05
C LYS A 652 -35.25 -6.22 1.86
N ILE A 653 -34.22 -5.77 1.14
CA ILE A 653 -34.38 -4.81 0.03
C ILE A 653 -35.26 -5.37 -1.09
N GLU A 654 -35.11 -6.66 -1.42
CA GLU A 654 -35.93 -7.32 -2.45
C GLU A 654 -37.39 -7.57 -2.02
N GLN A 655 -37.71 -7.34 -0.74
CA GLN A 655 -39.04 -7.59 -0.17
C GLN A 655 -39.88 -6.30 -0.12
N PRO A 656 -41.23 -6.41 -0.06
CA PRO A 656 -42.12 -5.25 -0.06
C PRO A 656 -41.85 -4.27 1.08
N SER A 657 -42.05 -2.98 0.80
CA SER A 657 -41.96 -1.90 1.80
C SER A 657 -42.94 -2.08 2.97
N PRO A 658 -42.60 -1.63 4.19
CA PRO A 658 -41.34 -0.96 4.55
C PRO A 658 -40.17 -1.95 4.66
N ASN A 659 -39.07 -1.67 3.96
CA ASN A 659 -37.85 -2.47 3.95
C ASN A 659 -36.63 -1.66 4.43
N LEU A 660 -35.46 -2.30 4.51
CA LEU A 660 -34.23 -1.65 4.97
C LEU A 660 -33.79 -0.48 4.08
N MET A 661 -34.09 -0.52 2.78
CA MET A 661 -33.77 0.58 1.86
C MET A 661 -34.58 1.84 2.20
N ASP A 662 -35.87 1.68 2.48
CA ASP A 662 -36.74 2.79 2.88
C ASP A 662 -36.21 3.49 4.15
N LEU A 663 -35.60 2.73 5.06
CA LEU A 663 -35.00 3.28 6.28
C LEU A 663 -33.71 4.06 5.99
N ILE A 664 -32.83 3.52 5.15
CA ILE A 664 -31.57 4.15 4.75
C ILE A 664 -31.84 5.45 3.98
N LEU A 665 -32.70 5.39 2.95
CA LEU A 665 -33.10 6.55 2.15
C LEU A 665 -33.94 7.56 2.93
N GLY A 666 -34.57 7.12 4.02
CA GLY A 666 -35.26 8.01 4.96
C GLY A 666 -34.34 8.93 5.76
N HIS A 667 -33.01 8.80 5.63
CA HIS A 667 -31.97 9.61 6.29
C HIS A 667 -32.13 9.71 7.82
N LYS A 668 -32.64 8.65 8.45
CA LYS A 668 -32.84 8.59 9.91
C LYS A 668 -32.01 7.49 10.58
N ILE A 669 -31.26 6.72 9.81
CA ILE A 669 -30.35 5.68 10.32
C ILE A 669 -28.97 6.31 10.54
N ASP A 670 -28.42 6.09 11.73
CA ASP A 670 -27.11 6.60 12.14
C ASP A 670 -25.98 5.61 11.85
N LEU A 671 -26.31 4.31 11.98
CA LEU A 671 -25.34 3.21 12.00
C LEU A 671 -25.95 1.94 11.39
N VAL A 672 -25.17 1.25 10.57
CA VAL A 672 -25.46 -0.10 10.09
C VAL A 672 -24.36 -1.03 10.56
N ILE A 673 -24.73 -2.12 11.24
CA ILE A 673 -23.85 -3.26 11.50
C ILE A 673 -24.26 -4.36 10.54
N ASP A 674 -23.40 -4.67 9.58
CA ASP A 674 -23.61 -5.71 8.58
C ASP A 674 -22.38 -6.60 8.41
N THR A 675 -22.41 -7.79 9.01
CA THR A 675 -21.34 -8.78 8.85
C THR A 675 -21.62 -9.60 7.58
N PRO A 676 -20.77 -9.54 6.55
CA PRO A 676 -21.02 -10.16 5.25
C PRO A 676 -21.17 -11.69 5.38
N SER A 677 -22.22 -12.23 4.76
CA SER A 677 -22.45 -13.69 4.67
C SER A 677 -21.67 -14.28 3.50
N GLN A 678 -21.19 -15.51 3.64
CA GLN A 678 -20.58 -16.25 2.52
C GLN A 678 -21.64 -16.81 1.56
N GLY A 679 -21.35 -16.79 0.26
CA GLY A 679 -22.23 -17.24 -0.84
C GLY A 679 -22.86 -16.12 -1.70
N VAL A 680 -22.79 -16.28 -3.03
CA VAL A 680 -23.11 -15.25 -4.05
C VAL A 680 -24.48 -14.58 -3.88
N ASP A 681 -25.53 -15.32 -3.57
CA ASP A 681 -26.89 -14.76 -3.48
C ASP A 681 -27.18 -14.10 -2.12
N LYS A 682 -26.60 -14.60 -1.02
CA LYS A 682 -26.71 -13.96 0.31
C LYS A 682 -25.82 -12.71 0.39
N ALA A 683 -24.71 -12.71 -0.32
CA ALA A 683 -23.78 -11.58 -0.42
C ALA A 683 -24.40 -10.38 -1.15
N LYS A 684 -25.27 -10.59 -2.15
CA LYS A 684 -25.91 -9.51 -2.93
C LYS A 684 -26.77 -8.58 -2.06
N ASP A 685 -27.65 -9.11 -1.22
CA ASP A 685 -28.49 -8.29 -0.34
C ASP A 685 -27.65 -7.45 0.63
N GLY A 686 -26.73 -8.10 1.35
CA GLY A 686 -25.84 -7.43 2.30
C GLY A 686 -24.98 -6.38 1.61
N PHE A 687 -24.46 -6.68 0.42
CA PHE A 687 -23.71 -5.73 -0.40
C PHE A 687 -24.53 -4.48 -0.74
N ILE A 688 -25.79 -4.65 -1.18
CA ILE A 688 -26.65 -3.52 -1.53
C ILE A 688 -26.97 -2.67 -0.29
N ILE A 689 -27.23 -3.28 0.87
CA ILE A 689 -27.46 -2.55 2.14
C ILE A 689 -26.24 -1.69 2.47
N ARG A 690 -25.08 -2.33 2.54
CA ARG A 690 -23.79 -1.69 2.85
C ARG A 690 -23.50 -0.53 1.90
N ARG A 691 -23.67 -0.75 0.59
CA ARG A 691 -23.40 0.25 -0.45
C ARG A 691 -24.29 1.47 -0.31
N ASN A 692 -25.61 1.27 -0.23
CA ASN A 692 -26.55 2.39 -0.15
C ASN A 692 -26.41 3.15 1.17
N ALA A 693 -26.07 2.46 2.28
CA ALA A 693 -25.78 3.12 3.54
C ALA A 693 -24.58 4.06 3.45
N ILE A 694 -23.44 3.60 2.92
CA ILE A 694 -22.27 4.47 2.73
C ILE A 694 -22.55 5.62 1.76
N GLU A 695 -23.21 5.36 0.63
CA GLU A 695 -23.51 6.41 -0.37
C GLU A 695 -24.49 7.48 0.15
N THR A 696 -25.27 7.18 1.18
CA THR A 696 -26.17 8.14 1.85
C THR A 696 -25.55 8.79 3.09
N GLY A 697 -24.27 8.51 3.38
CA GLY A 697 -23.53 9.07 4.51
C GLY A 697 -23.84 8.42 5.86
N VAL A 698 -24.39 7.19 5.86
CA VAL A 698 -24.60 6.38 7.06
C VAL A 698 -23.34 5.58 7.36
N ASN A 699 -22.90 5.56 8.62
CA ASN A 699 -21.73 4.78 9.03
C ASN A 699 -22.05 3.29 8.94
N VAL A 700 -21.13 2.50 8.37
CA VAL A 700 -21.27 1.05 8.22
C VAL A 700 -20.10 0.36 8.89
N LEU A 701 -20.40 -0.59 9.78
CA LEU A 701 -19.42 -1.47 10.42
C LEU A 701 -19.65 -2.90 9.96
N THR A 702 -18.58 -3.57 9.52
CA THR A 702 -18.65 -4.96 9.02
C THR A 702 -18.02 -5.98 9.94
N ALA A 703 -17.48 -5.53 11.07
CA ALA A 703 -16.87 -6.38 12.10
C ALA A 703 -17.53 -6.13 13.45
N LEU A 704 -17.82 -7.21 14.17
CA LEU A 704 -18.43 -7.13 15.50
C LEU A 704 -17.50 -6.49 16.52
N ASP A 705 -16.20 -6.77 16.42
CA ASP A 705 -15.18 -6.25 17.35
C ASP A 705 -15.11 -4.71 17.27
N THR A 706 -15.19 -4.14 16.06
CA THR A 706 -15.28 -2.69 15.84
C THR A 706 -16.58 -2.10 16.41
N ALA A 707 -17.70 -2.82 16.26
CA ALA A 707 -18.98 -2.39 16.82
C ALA A 707 -18.98 -2.39 18.36
N GLU A 708 -18.33 -3.38 18.97
CA GLU A 708 -18.10 -3.45 20.41
C GLU A 708 -17.21 -2.30 20.89
N ALA A 709 -16.14 -1.99 20.17
CA ALA A 709 -15.28 -0.85 20.46
C ALA A 709 -16.06 0.47 20.37
N LEU A 710 -16.88 0.64 19.33
CA LEU A 710 -17.70 1.85 19.15
C LEU A 710 -18.66 2.05 20.32
N VAL A 711 -19.45 1.03 20.69
CA VAL A 711 -20.39 1.16 21.82
C VAL A 711 -19.67 1.42 23.13
N THR A 712 -18.49 0.80 23.33
CA THR A 712 -17.63 1.08 24.50
C THR A 712 -17.22 2.54 24.56
N SER A 713 -16.81 3.13 23.43
CA SER A 713 -16.43 4.54 23.37
C SER A 713 -17.60 5.48 23.71
N LEU A 714 -18.81 5.16 23.23
CA LEU A 714 -20.02 5.95 23.43
C LEU A 714 -20.55 5.90 24.87
N GLU A 715 -20.35 4.79 25.59
CA GLU A 715 -20.73 4.65 26.99
C GLU A 715 -19.86 5.47 27.95
N ASN A 716 -18.61 5.72 27.57
CA ASN A 716 -17.58 6.17 28.50
C ASN A 716 -17.07 7.61 28.26
N THR A 717 -17.35 8.20 27.09
CA THR A 717 -16.80 9.51 26.72
C THR A 717 -17.84 10.37 25.98
N SER A 718 -17.79 11.69 26.20
CA SER A 718 -18.55 12.66 25.41
C SER A 718 -17.61 13.68 24.76
N ILE A 719 -18.04 14.24 23.62
CA ILE A 719 -17.25 15.28 22.91
C ILE A 719 -16.98 16.54 23.77
N GLN A 720 -17.80 16.80 24.78
CA GLN A 720 -17.67 17.97 25.65
C GLN A 720 -16.56 17.83 26.70
N THR A 721 -16.00 16.63 26.88
CA THR A 721 -15.07 16.29 27.98
C THR A 721 -13.69 15.84 27.47
N LEU A 722 -13.35 16.13 26.22
CA LEU A 722 -12.09 15.72 25.60
C LEU A 722 -10.93 16.63 26.04
N LYS A 723 -9.80 16.01 26.38
CA LYS A 723 -8.54 16.70 26.68
C LYS A 723 -7.65 16.71 25.44
N LEU A 724 -6.84 17.74 25.26
CA LEU A 724 -5.84 17.76 24.19
C LEU A 724 -4.52 17.19 24.72
N VAL A 725 -3.85 16.39 23.89
CA VAL A 725 -2.50 15.89 24.13
C VAL A 725 -1.62 16.49 23.05
N ASP A 726 -0.57 17.22 23.46
CA ASP A 726 0.43 17.73 22.53
C ASP A 726 1.47 16.64 22.25
N ILE A 727 1.32 15.98 21.10
CA ILE A 727 2.21 14.91 20.64
C ILE A 727 3.63 15.38 20.37
N ALA A 728 3.86 16.67 20.14
CA ALA A 728 5.21 17.20 19.93
C ALA A 728 5.98 17.39 21.25
N GLN A 729 5.31 17.26 22.40
CA GLN A 729 5.91 17.34 23.73
C GLN A 729 6.05 15.97 24.42
N ILE A 730 5.61 14.89 23.76
CA ILE A 730 5.90 13.51 24.15
C ILE A 730 7.32 13.19 23.69
#